data_AF-A0A8H3U2B3-F1
#
_entry.id   AF-A0A8H3U2B3-F1
#
_cell.length_a   1.000
_cell.length_b   1.000
_cell.length_c   1.000
_cell.angle_alpha   90.00
_cell.angle_beta   90.00
_cell.angle_gamma   90.00
#
_symmetry.space_group_name_H-M   'P 1'
#
loop_
_entity.id
_entity.type
_entity.pdbx_description
1 polymer ?
#
loop_
_entity_poly.entity_id
_entity_poly.type
_entity_poly.pdbx_seq_one_letter_code
_entity_poly.pdbx_strand_id
1 'polypeptide(L)'
;MTYTTIDQIQTDAQNLATAIFKHWNSLSNIIRRHESTIRTRWEKKTKTKREGILLTAWPNMPVSRRPDIQAFISNNRSKELYMWPQISVEDLSKSNLLLLLLNSRGRNEPMVFARADIDACRLGKASKTVVPLAAAFDGYMMIFADRHKPANYGEIVALNDPRHPYASSWLQDKRGYHLGEGLDVLRIQDRLYHFLLDCCKIILHDISTEQSTILIQPEPPLLLPHGSSKQSPANIDFDRLEAFITAHFTAVEDHLWALREDPGYYADTVLDFKEHDPVLLLDTNGDNHPLLRKDREQLFWKRIIKTVCTDSLVDLEVWGSMHHQIGELRHMKEIYSDRIDPTKCLPSDYALAIYKLRFHLLTFSLRTIGHLKNSIPASPFLRRYWERLPPRNDATDEIIVQYKPGTKGDEILDTLQIWVLNLCNAEYVRKVGLDTIVEELGRLSDLDSKSRDCISSFVARKISELSIFAQCIHEIDCYFPWAATFENEIRQRQETLAEDCGKTEATINPYFECQYDGHITILGDLSGGRFKYPSHKNRSKIHVEEMRSAEDKLDEFWLAVDEELIGKNAYSTRCRQFFASRTLRRTTAWVEPSKTITRSPSTVDEPIFEPHFHSDPCSERGQPTKNTKPKTHGMARPTLPLENLAIPIMPELDTQPIFKVDRRALRVFKTIFFTPSASSQPGEIAWADFVHALCSTGFSAEKLYGSVWKLSRKTEEWRLLL
;
A
#
# COMPACT_ATOMS: atom_id res chain seq x y z
N MET A 1 -5.97 34.14 -20.79
CA MET A 1 -6.37 34.49 -22.17
C MET A 1 -7.86 34.30 -22.30
N THR A 2 -8.58 35.28 -22.83
CA THR A 2 -10.02 35.20 -23.12
C THR A 2 -10.18 34.99 -24.63
N TYR A 3 -10.61 33.79 -25.03
CA TYR A 3 -10.90 33.47 -26.43
C TYR A 3 -12.26 34.02 -26.82
N THR A 4 -12.36 34.59 -28.01
CA THR A 4 -13.62 35.12 -28.56
C THR A 4 -14.10 34.31 -29.78
N THR A 5 -13.24 33.53 -30.43
CA THR A 5 -13.61 32.69 -31.59
C THR A 5 -12.93 31.31 -31.55
N ILE A 6 -13.49 30.35 -32.30
CA ILE A 6 -12.89 29.01 -32.48
C ILE A 6 -11.56 29.09 -33.24
N ASP A 7 -11.43 29.96 -34.23
CA ASP A 7 -10.19 30.11 -35.01
C ASP A 7 -8.99 30.50 -34.14
N GLN A 8 -9.22 31.33 -33.10
CA GLN A 8 -8.17 31.67 -32.12
C GLN A 8 -7.74 30.43 -31.32
N ILE A 9 -8.69 29.61 -30.90
CA ILE A 9 -8.42 28.37 -30.15
C ILE A 9 -7.67 27.40 -31.05
N GLN A 10 -8.08 27.25 -32.31
CA GLN A 10 -7.44 26.35 -33.27
C GLN A 10 -6.02 26.80 -33.60
N THR A 11 -5.79 28.10 -33.76
CA THR A 11 -4.45 28.66 -33.97
C THR A 11 -3.55 28.41 -32.77
N ASP A 12 -4.04 28.67 -31.56
CA ASP A 12 -3.27 28.45 -30.33
C ASP A 12 -2.97 26.96 -30.10
N ALA A 13 -3.97 26.09 -30.33
CA ALA A 13 -3.80 24.65 -30.25
C ALA A 13 -2.75 24.14 -31.25
N GLN A 14 -2.77 24.64 -32.50
CA GLN A 14 -1.80 24.27 -33.52
C GLN A 14 -0.38 24.74 -33.18
N ASN A 15 -0.24 25.94 -32.61
CA ASN A 15 1.04 26.47 -32.15
C ASN A 15 1.61 25.61 -31.01
N LEU A 16 0.78 25.28 -30.00
CA LEU A 16 1.17 24.42 -28.89
C LEU A 16 1.53 23.01 -29.37
N ALA A 17 0.73 22.40 -30.24
CA ALA A 17 1.02 21.08 -30.81
C ALA A 17 2.37 21.07 -31.54
N THR A 18 2.66 22.11 -32.33
CA THR A 18 3.95 22.26 -33.03
C THR A 18 5.11 22.37 -32.05
N ALA A 19 4.96 23.15 -30.97
CA ALA A 19 5.96 23.30 -29.92
C ALA A 19 6.20 21.99 -29.16
N ILE A 20 5.13 21.28 -28.75
CA ILE A 20 5.17 19.99 -28.06
C ILE A 20 6.00 18.98 -28.86
N PHE A 21 5.68 18.76 -30.14
CA PHE A 21 6.41 17.78 -30.96
C PHE A 21 7.85 18.21 -31.23
N LYS A 22 8.12 19.51 -31.35
CA LYS A 22 9.51 20.01 -31.46
C LYS A 22 10.31 19.69 -30.20
N HIS A 23 9.76 20.00 -29.03
CA HIS A 23 10.39 19.73 -27.73
C HIS A 23 10.53 18.23 -27.48
N TRP A 24 9.49 17.44 -27.73
CA TRP A 24 9.48 15.99 -27.57
C TRP A 24 10.48 15.29 -28.49
N ASN A 25 10.53 15.63 -29.79
CA ASN A 25 11.50 15.02 -30.72
C ASN A 25 12.94 15.28 -30.25
N SER A 26 13.22 16.49 -29.76
CA SER A 26 14.52 16.86 -29.21
C SER A 26 14.83 16.08 -27.93
N LEU A 27 13.89 16.03 -26.99
CA LEU A 27 14.02 15.29 -25.74
C LEU A 27 14.22 13.79 -25.99
N SER A 28 13.39 13.18 -26.83
CA SER A 28 13.45 11.76 -27.18
C SER A 28 14.80 11.40 -27.80
N ASN A 29 15.31 12.25 -28.70
CA ASN A 29 16.63 12.05 -29.29
C ASN A 29 17.76 12.12 -28.26
N ILE A 30 17.68 13.03 -27.29
CA ILE A 30 18.66 13.14 -26.20
C ILE A 30 18.58 11.91 -25.29
N ILE A 31 17.39 11.52 -24.85
CA ILE A 31 17.21 10.38 -23.92
C ILE A 31 17.68 9.08 -24.57
N ARG A 32 17.33 8.82 -25.83
CA ARG A 32 17.78 7.62 -26.56
C ARG A 32 19.31 7.50 -26.71
N ARG A 33 20.07 8.59 -26.56
CA ARG A 33 21.53 8.61 -26.76
C ARG A 33 22.34 8.85 -25.48
N HIS A 34 21.79 9.59 -24.52
CA HIS A 34 22.54 10.15 -23.39
C HIS A 34 21.92 9.84 -22.02
N GLU A 35 20.87 9.03 -21.93
CA GLU A 35 20.20 8.76 -20.64
C GLU A 35 21.17 8.23 -19.57
N SER A 36 22.06 7.30 -19.92
CA SER A 36 23.09 6.76 -19.01
C SER A 36 23.98 7.86 -18.42
N THR A 37 24.38 8.81 -19.27
CA THR A 37 25.21 9.96 -18.89
C THR A 37 24.42 10.95 -18.04
N ILE A 38 23.17 11.22 -18.39
CA ILE A 38 22.26 12.08 -17.61
C ILE A 38 22.08 11.51 -16.20
N ARG A 39 21.75 10.22 -16.08
CA ARG A 39 21.57 9.53 -14.79
C ARG A 39 22.82 9.66 -13.93
N THR A 40 23.98 9.28 -14.48
CA THR A 40 25.28 9.35 -13.78
C THR A 40 25.61 10.77 -13.31
N ARG A 41 25.38 11.78 -14.14
CA ARG A 41 25.68 13.18 -13.80
C ARG A 41 24.70 13.74 -12.78
N TRP A 42 23.43 13.38 -12.87
CA TRP A 42 22.41 13.79 -11.92
C TRP A 42 22.64 13.20 -10.53
N GLU A 43 22.98 11.92 -10.46
CA GLU A 43 23.32 11.22 -9.21
C GLU A 43 24.51 11.86 -8.51
N LYS A 44 25.54 12.27 -9.25
CA LYS A 44 26.73 12.95 -8.70
C LYS A 44 26.48 14.38 -8.21
N LYS A 45 25.35 15.02 -8.54
CA LYS A 45 25.05 16.39 -8.10
C LYS A 45 24.50 16.42 -6.68
N THR A 46 24.95 17.41 -5.90
CA THR A 46 24.38 17.71 -4.58
C THR A 46 22.97 18.28 -4.71
N LYS A 47 22.18 18.22 -3.63
CA LYS A 47 20.80 18.76 -3.60
C LYS A 47 20.74 20.21 -4.11
N THR A 48 21.58 21.11 -3.58
CA THR A 48 21.64 22.52 -4.00
C THR A 48 21.95 22.70 -5.49
N LYS A 49 22.83 21.87 -6.06
CA LYS A 49 23.12 21.90 -7.51
C LYS A 49 21.93 21.41 -8.33
N ARG A 50 21.20 20.40 -7.84
CA ARG A 50 19.96 19.92 -8.48
C ARG A 50 18.89 21.01 -8.45
N GLU A 51 18.66 21.63 -7.30
CA GLU A 51 17.73 22.76 -7.14
C GLU A 51 18.08 23.92 -8.09
N GLY A 52 19.37 24.27 -8.21
CA GLY A 52 19.81 25.30 -9.16
C GLY A 52 19.50 24.98 -10.62
N ILE A 53 19.65 23.72 -11.05
CA ILE A 53 19.27 23.29 -12.41
C ILE A 53 17.75 23.41 -12.61
N LEU A 54 16.97 22.93 -11.63
CA LEU A 54 15.51 22.96 -11.68
C LEU A 54 14.98 24.40 -11.78
N LEU A 55 15.51 25.32 -10.97
CA LEU A 55 15.10 26.72 -10.95
C LEU A 55 15.60 27.50 -12.19
N THR A 56 16.69 27.07 -12.81
CA THR A 56 17.15 27.63 -14.09
C THR A 56 16.20 27.23 -15.23
N ALA A 57 15.76 25.97 -15.27
CA ALA A 57 14.84 25.46 -16.28
C ALA A 57 13.37 25.86 -16.02
N TRP A 58 12.98 26.06 -14.76
CA TRP A 58 11.66 26.52 -14.37
C TRP A 58 11.78 27.63 -13.30
N PRO A 59 11.88 28.90 -13.73
CA PRO A 59 11.85 30.03 -12.82
C PRO A 59 10.56 30.02 -11.99
N ASN A 60 10.66 30.34 -10.70
CA ASN A 60 9.55 30.33 -9.74
C ASN A 60 8.86 28.95 -9.54
N MET A 61 9.59 27.85 -9.70
CA MET A 61 9.08 26.52 -9.36
C MET A 61 8.60 26.50 -7.88
N PRO A 62 7.41 25.95 -7.58
CA PRO A 62 6.95 25.82 -6.20
C PRO A 62 7.94 25.04 -5.34
N VAL A 63 8.20 25.53 -4.14
CA VAL A 63 9.17 24.92 -3.22
C VAL A 63 8.63 23.60 -2.67
N SER A 64 7.42 23.66 -2.12
CA SER A 64 6.76 22.54 -1.45
C SER A 64 6.07 21.60 -2.43
N ARG A 65 6.02 20.32 -2.06
CA ARG A 65 5.19 19.32 -2.72
C ARG A 65 3.70 19.71 -2.72
N ARG A 66 2.96 19.26 -3.76
CA ARG A 66 1.52 19.50 -3.92
C ARG A 66 1.12 20.97 -3.72
N PRO A 67 1.68 21.89 -4.53
CA PRO A 67 1.37 23.32 -4.44
C PRO A 67 -0.12 23.63 -4.62
N ASP A 68 -0.85 22.77 -5.34
CA ASP A 68 -2.29 22.84 -5.53
C ASP A 68 -3.06 22.74 -4.21
N ILE A 69 -2.61 21.89 -3.29
CA ILE A 69 -3.25 21.69 -1.99
C ILE A 69 -2.95 22.85 -1.07
N GLN A 70 -1.70 23.30 -1.01
CA GLN A 70 -1.35 24.49 -0.23
C GLN A 70 -2.14 25.70 -0.73
N ALA A 71 -2.24 25.87 -2.05
CA ALA A 71 -3.05 26.92 -2.65
C ALA A 71 -4.54 26.77 -2.31
N PHE A 72 -5.06 25.54 -2.29
CA PHE A 72 -6.44 25.27 -1.94
C PHE A 72 -6.75 25.64 -0.48
N ILE A 73 -5.90 25.22 0.45
CA ILE A 73 -6.02 25.52 1.88
C ILE A 73 -5.94 27.04 2.12
N SER A 74 -5.01 27.73 1.44
CA SER A 74 -4.85 29.18 1.57
C SER A 74 -5.85 29.98 0.72
N ASN A 75 -6.83 29.32 0.07
CA ASN A 75 -7.77 29.91 -0.89
C ASN A 75 -7.09 30.77 -2.00
N ASN A 76 -5.85 30.41 -2.38
CA ASN A 76 -5.14 31.00 -3.50
C ASN A 76 -5.70 30.41 -4.81
N ARG A 77 -6.08 31.29 -5.73
CA ARG A 77 -6.72 30.95 -7.02
C ARG A 77 -5.77 31.05 -8.22
N SER A 78 -4.44 31.07 -7.98
CA SER A 78 -3.45 31.05 -9.06
C SER A 78 -3.54 29.73 -9.84
N LYS A 79 -3.92 29.81 -11.12
CA LYS A 79 -4.10 28.63 -11.99
C LYS A 79 -2.81 27.78 -12.09
N GLU A 80 -1.64 28.41 -12.11
CA GLU A 80 -0.35 27.72 -12.25
C GLU A 80 -0.09 26.71 -11.13
N LEU A 81 -0.51 27.02 -9.90
CA LEU A 81 -0.32 26.13 -8.74
C LEU A 81 -1.16 24.84 -8.85
N TYR A 82 -2.24 24.85 -9.63
CA TYR A 82 -3.12 23.69 -9.82
C TYR A 82 -2.86 22.92 -11.12
N MET A 83 -2.07 23.47 -12.05
CA MET A 83 -1.80 22.84 -13.36
C MET A 83 -0.67 21.82 -13.30
N TRP A 84 0.29 21.98 -12.39
CA TRP A 84 1.45 21.07 -12.25
C TRP A 84 1.68 20.63 -10.80
N PRO A 85 0.70 19.97 -10.15
CA PRO A 85 0.80 19.56 -8.75
C PRO A 85 1.98 18.62 -8.45
N GLN A 86 2.45 17.90 -9.47
CA GLN A 86 3.60 16.98 -9.40
C GLN A 86 4.97 17.66 -9.58
N ILE A 87 5.01 18.98 -9.87
CA ILE A 87 6.24 19.73 -10.12
C ILE A 87 6.55 20.60 -8.90
N SER A 88 7.56 20.19 -8.13
CA SER A 88 8.06 20.94 -6.98
C SER A 88 9.58 20.77 -6.83
N VAL A 89 10.23 21.73 -6.18
CA VAL A 89 11.66 21.65 -5.85
C VAL A 89 11.91 20.50 -4.87
N GLU A 90 11.04 20.34 -3.86
CA GLU A 90 11.11 19.27 -2.87
C GLU A 90 11.15 17.87 -3.51
N ASP A 91 10.27 17.60 -4.49
CA ASP A 91 10.21 16.29 -5.13
C ASP A 91 11.28 16.10 -6.20
N LEU A 92 11.43 17.07 -7.12
CA LEU A 92 12.34 16.89 -8.26
C LEU A 92 13.82 16.95 -7.89
N SER A 93 14.18 17.53 -6.72
CA SER A 93 15.56 17.51 -6.22
C SER A 93 16.00 16.13 -5.68
N LYS A 94 15.06 15.22 -5.43
CA LYS A 94 15.34 13.81 -5.09
C LYS A 94 16.03 13.12 -6.28
N SER A 95 16.90 12.14 -6.00
CA SER A 95 17.80 11.58 -7.02
C SER A 95 17.09 10.87 -8.18
N ASN A 96 15.89 10.33 -7.97
CA ASN A 96 15.19 9.47 -8.95
C ASN A 96 14.04 10.15 -9.71
N LEU A 97 13.29 11.08 -9.10
CA LEU A 97 12.01 11.54 -9.65
C LEU A 97 12.11 12.31 -10.97
N LEU A 98 13.14 13.16 -11.13
CA LEU A 98 13.41 13.83 -12.41
C LEU A 98 13.83 12.82 -13.50
N LEU A 99 14.68 11.85 -13.13
CA LEU A 99 15.17 10.84 -14.07
C LEU A 99 14.04 9.93 -14.57
N LEU A 100 13.12 9.54 -13.69
CA LEU A 100 11.91 8.80 -14.06
C LEU A 100 11.02 9.62 -15.02
N LEU A 101 10.86 10.92 -14.75
CA LEU A 101 10.07 11.80 -15.62
C LEU A 101 10.71 11.97 -17.01
N LEU A 102 12.04 12.09 -17.06
CA LEU A 102 12.81 12.15 -18.31
C LEU A 102 12.72 10.85 -19.12
N ASN A 103 12.87 9.70 -18.46
CA ASN A 103 12.76 8.39 -19.09
C ASN A 103 11.36 8.19 -19.71
N SER A 104 10.31 8.32 -18.89
CA SER A 104 8.92 8.15 -19.32
C SER A 104 8.54 9.08 -20.46
N ARG A 105 8.77 10.40 -20.32
CA ARG A 105 8.39 11.41 -21.32
C ARG A 105 9.28 11.41 -22.56
N GLY A 106 10.54 10.98 -22.45
CA GLY A 106 11.45 10.89 -23.57
C GLY A 106 11.25 9.65 -24.44
N ARG A 107 10.77 8.54 -23.86
CA ARG A 107 10.58 7.28 -24.60
C ARG A 107 9.18 7.08 -25.18
N ASN A 108 8.16 7.73 -24.63
CA ASN A 108 6.77 7.57 -25.05
C ASN A 108 6.26 8.84 -25.75
N GLU A 109 5.31 8.70 -26.67
CA GLU A 109 4.72 9.82 -27.40
C GLU A 109 3.83 10.71 -26.50
N PRO A 110 3.66 12.01 -26.82
CA PRO A 110 2.84 12.92 -26.01
C PRO A 110 1.41 12.46 -25.76
N MET A 111 0.78 11.81 -26.74
CA MET A 111 -0.60 11.31 -26.67
C MET A 111 -0.82 10.37 -25.48
N VAL A 112 0.17 9.55 -25.13
CA VAL A 112 0.10 8.56 -24.05
C VAL A 112 -0.17 9.22 -22.68
N PHE A 113 0.22 10.49 -22.53
CA PHE A 113 0.08 11.22 -21.27
C PHE A 113 -1.07 12.21 -21.23
N ALA A 114 -1.75 12.46 -22.36
CA ALA A 114 -2.79 13.49 -22.46
C ALA A 114 -3.82 13.40 -21.34
N ARG A 115 -4.24 12.17 -21.01
CA ARG A 115 -5.22 11.94 -19.95
C ARG A 115 -4.65 12.07 -18.55
N ALA A 116 -3.50 11.45 -18.30
CA ALA A 116 -2.81 11.55 -17.02
C ALA A 116 -2.47 13.01 -16.65
N ASP A 117 -2.12 13.83 -17.65
CA ASP A 117 -1.81 15.25 -17.49
C ASP A 117 -3.02 16.07 -16.98
N ILE A 118 -4.20 15.87 -17.58
CA ILE A 118 -5.40 16.58 -17.12
C ILE A 118 -5.95 16.01 -15.81
N ASP A 119 -5.83 14.70 -15.59
CA ASP A 119 -6.30 14.05 -14.37
C ASP A 119 -5.45 14.42 -13.16
N ALA A 120 -4.16 14.72 -13.34
CA ALA A 120 -3.33 15.31 -12.29
C ALA A 120 -3.92 16.64 -11.77
N CYS A 121 -4.58 17.42 -12.62
CA CYS A 121 -5.21 18.71 -12.26
C CYS A 121 -6.55 18.58 -11.52
N ARG A 122 -6.89 17.39 -10.99
CA ARG A 122 -8.19 17.06 -10.37
C ARG A 122 -8.67 18.11 -9.38
N LEU A 123 -7.82 18.53 -8.45
CA LEU A 123 -8.17 19.54 -7.43
C LEU A 123 -8.45 20.92 -8.05
N GLY A 124 -7.70 21.30 -9.09
CA GLY A 124 -7.91 22.53 -9.85
C GLY A 124 -9.27 22.56 -10.54
N LYS A 125 -9.67 21.43 -11.15
CA LYS A 125 -10.97 21.26 -11.80
C LYS A 125 -12.10 21.27 -10.76
N ALA A 126 -11.96 20.50 -9.70
CA ALA A 126 -12.91 20.40 -8.60
C ALA A 126 -13.17 21.74 -7.88
N SER A 127 -12.12 22.57 -7.73
CA SER A 127 -12.20 23.89 -7.11
C SER A 127 -12.65 25.00 -8.08
N LYS A 128 -12.89 24.66 -9.36
CA LYS A 128 -13.17 25.60 -10.47
C LYS A 128 -12.07 26.64 -10.71
N THR A 129 -10.84 26.37 -10.27
CA THR A 129 -9.68 27.25 -10.49
C THR A 129 -9.06 27.02 -11.87
N VAL A 130 -9.08 25.76 -12.32
CA VAL A 130 -8.84 25.40 -13.72
C VAL A 130 -10.18 25.52 -14.43
N VAL A 131 -10.44 26.72 -14.96
CA VAL A 131 -11.76 27.13 -15.48
C VAL A 131 -12.00 26.52 -16.87
N PRO A 132 -13.18 25.90 -17.13
CA PRO A 132 -13.63 25.55 -18.46
C PRO A 132 -13.70 26.78 -19.38
N LEU A 133 -13.61 26.57 -20.70
CA LEU A 133 -13.91 27.64 -21.66
C LEU A 133 -15.38 28.09 -21.55
N ALA A 134 -15.70 29.25 -22.12
CA ALA A 134 -17.08 29.76 -22.12
C ALA A 134 -18.06 28.78 -22.78
N ALA A 135 -19.30 28.73 -22.29
CA ALA A 135 -20.35 27.83 -22.79
C ALA A 135 -20.63 27.95 -24.31
N ALA A 136 -20.26 29.09 -24.91
CA ALA A 136 -20.31 29.28 -26.36
C ALA A 136 -19.47 28.25 -27.16
N PHE A 137 -18.56 27.54 -26.50
CA PHE A 137 -17.67 26.55 -27.09
C PHE A 137 -18.07 25.09 -26.79
N ASP A 138 -19.18 24.86 -26.08
CA ASP A 138 -19.63 23.52 -25.68
C ASP A 138 -20.06 22.62 -26.86
N GLY A 139 -20.29 23.22 -28.03
CA GLY A 139 -20.58 22.50 -29.29
C GLY A 139 -19.36 21.85 -29.95
N TYR A 140 -18.18 21.90 -29.32
CA TYR A 140 -16.93 21.41 -29.88
C TYR A 140 -16.17 20.55 -28.86
N MET A 141 -15.34 19.65 -29.37
CA MET A 141 -14.43 18.81 -28.58
C MET A 141 -13.02 18.81 -29.18
N MET A 142 -12.06 18.38 -28.38
CA MET A 142 -10.67 18.19 -28.80
C MET A 142 -10.29 16.69 -28.74
N ILE A 143 -9.52 16.23 -29.72
CA ILE A 143 -9.09 14.83 -29.84
C ILE A 143 -7.56 14.73 -29.85
N PHE A 144 -7.05 13.81 -29.05
CA PHE A 144 -5.63 13.43 -29.03
C PHE A 144 -5.41 11.98 -29.47
N ALA A 145 -6.40 11.09 -29.30
CA ALA A 145 -6.28 9.68 -29.62
C ALA A 145 -5.99 9.45 -31.12
N ASP A 146 -5.05 8.57 -31.41
CA ASP A 146 -4.49 8.27 -32.74
C ASP A 146 -3.98 9.50 -33.52
N ARG A 147 -3.53 10.55 -32.80
CA ARG A 147 -2.96 11.77 -33.39
C ARG A 147 -1.47 11.83 -33.15
N HIS A 148 -0.69 11.38 -34.14
CA HIS A 148 0.77 11.25 -34.04
C HIS A 148 1.55 12.41 -34.65
N LYS A 149 0.87 13.45 -35.16
CA LYS A 149 1.51 14.55 -35.89
C LYS A 149 1.08 15.91 -35.35
N PRO A 150 1.93 16.94 -35.45
CA PRO A 150 1.56 18.30 -35.04
C PRO A 150 0.29 18.82 -35.69
N ALA A 151 0.04 18.46 -36.96
CA ALA A 151 -1.10 18.93 -37.73
C ALA A 151 -2.47 18.37 -37.28
N ASN A 152 -2.48 17.29 -36.49
CA ASN A 152 -3.71 16.64 -36.06
C ASN A 152 -3.77 16.41 -34.54
N TYR A 153 -2.71 16.71 -33.79
CA TYR A 153 -2.69 16.59 -32.35
C TYR A 153 -3.44 17.74 -31.68
N GLY A 154 -4.51 17.43 -30.94
CA GLY A 154 -5.42 18.44 -30.42
C GLY A 154 -6.40 18.95 -31.47
N GLU A 155 -6.77 18.10 -32.44
CA GLU A 155 -7.75 18.41 -33.47
C GLU A 155 -9.09 18.79 -32.84
N ILE A 156 -9.66 19.90 -33.29
CA ILE A 156 -10.96 20.42 -32.84
C ILE A 156 -12.05 19.93 -33.79
N VAL A 157 -13.06 19.30 -33.23
CA VAL A 157 -14.19 18.71 -33.96
C VAL A 157 -15.49 19.27 -33.42
N ALA A 158 -16.38 19.72 -34.31
CA ALA A 158 -17.74 20.10 -33.92
C ALA A 158 -18.56 18.84 -33.60
N LEU A 159 -19.34 18.88 -32.52
CA LEU A 159 -20.12 17.73 -32.06
C LEU A 159 -21.21 17.29 -33.04
N ASN A 160 -21.63 18.19 -33.93
CA ASN A 160 -22.60 17.98 -34.99
C ASN A 160 -21.97 17.76 -36.37
N ASP A 161 -20.64 17.62 -36.46
CA ASP A 161 -19.97 17.38 -37.74
C ASP A 161 -20.37 15.99 -38.30
N PRO A 162 -20.99 15.92 -39.50
CA PRO A 162 -21.38 14.65 -40.11
C PRO A 162 -20.21 13.70 -40.37
N ARG A 163 -18.98 14.21 -40.45
CA ARG A 163 -17.75 13.41 -40.62
C ARG A 163 -17.33 12.70 -39.33
N HIS A 164 -17.85 13.15 -38.19
CA HIS A 164 -17.59 12.59 -36.88
C HIS A 164 -18.90 12.29 -36.13
N PRO A 165 -19.72 11.33 -36.63
CA PRO A 165 -21.04 11.06 -36.07
C PRO A 165 -21.00 10.58 -34.61
N TYR A 166 -19.84 10.09 -34.15
CA TYR A 166 -19.62 9.61 -32.78
C TYR A 166 -19.02 10.65 -31.84
N ALA A 167 -18.77 11.90 -32.28
CA ALA A 167 -18.12 12.94 -31.48
C ALA A 167 -18.82 13.17 -30.12
N SER A 168 -20.15 13.26 -30.12
CA SER A 168 -20.93 13.41 -28.89
C SER A 168 -20.78 12.21 -27.94
N SER A 169 -20.76 10.97 -28.47
CA SER A 169 -20.51 9.77 -27.67
C SER A 169 -19.08 9.75 -27.13
N TRP A 170 -18.07 10.12 -27.93
CA TRP A 170 -16.68 10.17 -27.46
C TRP A 170 -16.47 11.16 -26.33
N LEU A 171 -17.16 12.30 -26.34
CA LEU A 171 -17.12 13.26 -25.25
C LEU A 171 -17.78 12.69 -23.98
N GLN A 172 -18.93 12.03 -24.11
CA GLN A 172 -19.61 11.34 -23.00
C GLN A 172 -18.77 10.18 -22.44
N ASP A 173 -18.15 9.40 -23.31
CA ASP A 173 -17.26 8.28 -22.99
C ASP A 173 -15.87 8.76 -22.57
N LYS A 174 -15.68 10.09 -22.49
CA LYS A 174 -14.45 10.69 -21.98
C LYS A 174 -13.20 10.30 -22.80
N ARG A 175 -13.40 9.80 -24.03
CA ARG A 175 -12.39 9.53 -25.08
C ARG A 175 -12.00 10.80 -25.82
N GLY A 176 -12.95 11.73 -25.92
CA GLY A 176 -12.74 13.13 -26.28
C GLY A 176 -12.53 14.01 -25.05
N TYR A 177 -12.07 15.23 -25.30
CA TYR A 177 -11.87 16.25 -24.28
C TYR A 177 -12.79 17.43 -24.56
N HIS A 178 -13.38 18.00 -23.51
CA HIS A 178 -13.97 19.33 -23.64
C HIS A 178 -12.86 20.30 -24.08
N LEU A 179 -13.19 21.31 -24.91
CA LEU A 179 -12.17 22.20 -25.47
C LEU A 179 -11.27 22.85 -24.39
N GLY A 180 -11.84 23.24 -23.25
CA GLY A 180 -11.07 23.82 -22.15
C GLY A 180 -10.06 22.83 -21.57
N GLU A 181 -10.47 21.58 -21.38
CA GLU A 181 -9.61 20.51 -20.89
C GLU A 181 -8.51 20.17 -21.90
N GLY A 182 -8.85 20.03 -23.19
CA GLY A 182 -7.88 19.71 -24.23
C GLY A 182 -6.84 20.82 -24.41
N LEU A 183 -7.24 22.08 -24.34
CA LEU A 183 -6.30 23.19 -24.38
C LEU A 183 -5.37 23.20 -23.16
N ASP A 184 -5.88 22.86 -21.98
CA ASP A 184 -5.06 22.73 -20.79
C ASP A 184 -4.09 21.53 -20.88
N VAL A 185 -4.47 20.41 -21.52
CA VAL A 185 -3.54 19.31 -21.86
C VAL A 185 -2.37 19.84 -22.70
N LEU A 186 -2.66 20.57 -23.78
CA LEU A 186 -1.62 21.14 -24.66
C LEU A 186 -0.66 22.06 -23.88
N ARG A 187 -1.19 22.93 -23.02
CA ARG A 187 -0.37 23.85 -22.20
C ARG A 187 0.48 23.11 -21.17
N ILE A 188 -0.09 22.11 -20.51
CA ILE A 188 0.63 21.29 -19.53
C ILE A 188 1.80 20.60 -20.21
N GLN A 189 1.54 19.96 -21.35
CA GLN A 189 2.54 19.22 -22.10
C GLN A 189 3.63 20.11 -22.67
N ASP A 190 3.28 21.23 -23.32
CA ASP A 190 4.27 22.14 -23.89
C ASP A 190 5.26 22.62 -22.83
N ARG A 191 4.74 23.12 -21.71
CA ARG A 191 5.56 23.59 -20.59
C ARG A 191 6.44 22.48 -20.01
N LEU A 192 5.89 21.27 -19.85
CA LEU A 192 6.60 20.14 -19.26
C LEU A 192 7.71 19.61 -20.18
N TYR A 193 7.45 19.47 -21.49
CA TYR A 193 8.49 19.07 -22.45
C TYR A 193 9.58 20.10 -22.61
N HIS A 194 9.23 21.39 -22.60
CA HIS A 194 10.20 22.48 -22.62
C HIS A 194 11.13 22.43 -21.39
N PHE A 195 10.54 22.32 -20.19
CA PHE A 195 11.28 22.20 -18.93
C PHE A 195 12.24 21.00 -18.91
N LEU A 196 11.77 19.81 -19.34
CA LEU A 196 12.59 18.60 -19.35
C LEU A 196 13.75 18.71 -20.33
N LEU A 197 13.50 19.30 -21.51
CA LEU A 197 14.53 19.55 -22.50
C LEU A 197 15.61 20.49 -21.96
N ASP A 198 15.22 21.57 -21.27
CA ASP A 198 16.17 22.51 -20.68
C ASP A 198 16.98 21.88 -19.54
N CYS A 199 16.36 21.05 -18.70
CA CYS A 199 17.09 20.24 -17.72
C CYS A 199 18.17 19.37 -18.39
N CYS A 200 17.83 18.68 -19.49
CA CYS A 200 18.79 17.89 -20.25
C CYS A 200 19.95 18.74 -20.78
N LYS A 201 19.67 19.89 -21.39
CA LYS A 201 20.71 20.80 -21.92
C LYS A 201 21.64 21.30 -20.83
N ILE A 202 21.11 21.66 -19.66
CA ILE A 202 21.93 22.13 -18.52
C ILE A 202 22.79 20.98 -17.97
N ILE A 203 22.25 19.76 -17.88
CA ILE A 203 23.02 18.58 -17.41
C ILE A 203 24.12 18.21 -18.41
N LEU A 204 23.85 18.36 -19.70
CA LEU A 204 24.73 18.04 -20.83
C LEU A 204 25.46 19.27 -21.42
N HIS A 205 25.66 20.33 -20.63
CA HIS A 205 26.23 21.62 -21.07
C HIS A 205 27.53 21.56 -21.90
N ASP A 206 28.30 20.49 -21.79
CA ASP A 206 29.58 20.22 -22.49
C ASP A 206 29.44 19.27 -23.70
N ILE A 207 28.26 18.70 -23.93
CA ILE A 207 27.97 17.77 -25.03
C ILE A 207 27.03 18.45 -26.02
N SER A 208 27.44 18.53 -27.29
CA SER A 208 26.58 19.04 -28.35
C SER A 208 25.39 18.09 -28.58
N THR A 209 24.23 18.44 -28.04
CA THR A 209 22.99 17.65 -28.15
C THR A 209 22.45 17.52 -29.57
N GLU A 210 22.99 18.30 -30.52
CA GLU A 210 22.59 18.30 -31.94
C GLU A 210 23.44 17.36 -32.82
N GLN A 211 24.50 16.74 -32.29
CA GLN A 211 25.36 15.86 -33.07
C GLN A 211 24.78 14.43 -33.12
N SER A 212 24.14 14.10 -34.25
CA SER A 212 23.54 12.79 -34.56
C SER A 212 24.54 11.62 -34.69
N THR A 213 25.82 11.80 -34.36
CA THR A 213 26.89 10.82 -34.57
C THR A 213 26.94 9.71 -33.51
N ILE A 214 26.24 9.87 -32.38
CA ILE A 214 26.18 8.88 -31.31
C ILE A 214 25.05 7.86 -31.56
N LEU A 215 25.40 6.57 -31.52
CA LEU A 215 24.45 5.46 -31.67
C LEU A 215 23.41 5.46 -30.54
N ILE A 216 22.19 5.01 -30.86
CA ILE A 216 21.12 4.80 -29.88
C ILE A 216 21.60 3.79 -28.84
N GLN A 217 21.48 4.13 -27.55
CA GLN A 217 21.85 3.25 -26.44
C GLN A 217 20.64 2.43 -25.98
N PRO A 218 20.86 1.19 -25.49
CA PRO A 218 19.80 0.40 -24.87
C PRO A 218 19.27 1.12 -23.63
N GLU A 219 18.00 0.85 -23.29
CA GLU A 219 17.37 1.38 -22.08
C GLU A 219 18.17 0.96 -20.84
N PRO A 220 18.64 1.91 -19.99
CA PRO A 220 19.26 1.57 -18.74
C PRO A 220 18.25 0.86 -17.81
N PRO A 221 18.71 0.02 -16.87
CA PRO A 221 17.83 -0.66 -15.92
C PRO A 221 16.83 0.30 -15.27
N LEU A 222 15.58 -0.16 -15.11
CA LEU A 222 14.52 0.64 -14.51
C LEU A 222 14.95 1.14 -13.13
N LEU A 223 14.80 2.44 -12.88
CA LEU A 223 14.95 2.98 -11.53
C LEU A 223 13.78 2.44 -10.71
N LEU A 224 14.06 1.70 -9.63
CA LEU A 224 13.03 1.23 -8.71
C LEU A 224 12.22 2.44 -8.23
N PRO A 225 10.91 2.52 -8.51
CA PRO A 225 10.09 3.62 -8.03
C PRO A 225 10.02 3.55 -6.50
N HIS A 226 10.30 4.68 -5.84
CA HIS A 226 9.91 4.89 -4.45
C HIS A 226 8.63 5.71 -4.50
N GLY A 227 7.48 5.04 -4.45
CA GLY A 227 6.15 5.66 -4.49
C GLY A 227 5.78 6.26 -5.85
N SER A 228 4.53 6.05 -6.26
CA SER A 228 3.89 6.51 -7.50
C SER A 228 4.52 5.97 -8.81
N SER A 229 3.74 5.17 -9.53
CA SER A 229 4.10 4.62 -10.83
C SER A 229 4.33 5.75 -11.84
N LYS A 230 5.57 5.94 -12.29
CA LYS A 230 5.89 6.71 -13.51
C LYS A 230 6.14 5.74 -14.68
N GLN A 231 5.34 4.69 -14.76
CA GLN A 231 5.28 3.82 -15.93
C GLN A 231 4.32 4.42 -16.99
N SER A 232 4.37 3.86 -18.19
CA SER A 232 3.42 4.20 -19.26
C SER A 232 1.99 3.84 -18.81
N PRO A 233 1.01 4.78 -18.85
CA PRO A 233 -0.38 4.56 -18.44
C PRO A 233 -1.19 3.53 -19.26
N ALA A 234 -0.56 2.78 -20.17
CA ALA A 234 -1.26 1.93 -21.13
C ALA A 234 -1.40 0.46 -20.70
N ASN A 235 -0.80 0.04 -19.58
CA ASN A 235 -0.83 -1.36 -19.14
C ASN A 235 -1.07 -1.43 -17.62
N ILE A 236 -2.21 -1.99 -17.18
CA ILE A 236 -2.40 -2.27 -15.74
C ILE A 236 -1.43 -3.38 -15.35
N ASP A 237 -0.69 -3.16 -14.27
CA ASP A 237 0.04 -4.20 -13.58
C ASP A 237 -0.91 -5.04 -12.70
N PHE A 238 -1.66 -5.94 -13.33
CA PHE A 238 -2.59 -6.83 -12.64
C PHE A 238 -1.88 -7.75 -11.64
N ASP A 239 -0.61 -8.08 -11.89
CA ASP A 239 0.19 -8.89 -10.97
C ASP A 239 0.51 -8.10 -9.71
N ARG A 240 0.75 -6.80 -9.83
CA ARG A 240 0.89 -5.89 -8.70
C ARG A 240 -0.41 -5.72 -7.94
N LEU A 241 -1.53 -5.53 -8.63
CA LEU A 241 -2.87 -5.42 -8.03
C LEU A 241 -3.20 -6.67 -7.21
N GLU A 242 -2.99 -7.85 -7.78
CA GLU A 242 -3.22 -9.11 -7.07
C GLU A 242 -2.24 -9.29 -5.91
N ALA A 243 -0.96 -8.98 -6.10
CA ALA A 243 0.01 -9.08 -5.01
C ALA A 243 -0.39 -8.22 -3.81
N PHE A 244 -0.96 -7.03 -4.03
CA PHE A 244 -1.45 -6.18 -2.94
C PHE A 244 -2.67 -6.77 -2.23
N ILE A 245 -3.69 -7.20 -2.98
CA ILE A 245 -4.91 -7.78 -2.40
C ILE A 245 -4.58 -9.08 -1.66
N THR A 246 -3.77 -9.95 -2.26
CA THR A 246 -3.36 -11.24 -1.68
C THR A 246 -2.54 -11.03 -0.41
N ALA A 247 -1.52 -10.18 -0.45
CA ALA A 247 -0.68 -9.92 0.72
C ALA A 247 -1.50 -9.34 1.88
N HIS A 248 -2.46 -8.46 1.59
CA HIS A 248 -3.32 -7.91 2.63
C HIS A 248 -4.32 -8.94 3.15
N PHE A 249 -4.91 -9.74 2.28
CA PHE A 249 -5.82 -10.81 2.69
C PHE A 249 -5.11 -11.82 3.62
N THR A 250 -3.89 -12.24 3.29
CA THR A 250 -3.06 -13.07 4.19
C THR A 250 -2.75 -12.36 5.51
N ALA A 251 -2.50 -11.05 5.50
CA ALA A 251 -2.28 -10.30 6.74
C ALA A 251 -3.55 -10.23 7.63
N VAL A 252 -4.73 -10.18 7.02
CA VAL A 252 -6.02 -10.26 7.74
C VAL A 252 -6.23 -11.66 8.33
N GLU A 253 -5.91 -12.71 7.57
CA GLU A 253 -5.92 -14.09 8.06
C GLU A 253 -4.97 -14.25 9.27
N ASP A 254 -3.73 -13.78 9.15
CA ASP A 254 -2.76 -13.81 10.24
C ASP A 254 -3.21 -13.01 11.46
N HIS A 255 -3.85 -11.85 11.26
CA HIS A 255 -4.41 -11.04 12.35
C HIS A 255 -5.49 -11.81 13.14
N LEU A 256 -6.45 -12.42 12.44
CA LEU A 256 -7.54 -13.15 13.06
C LEU A 256 -7.04 -14.41 13.79
N TRP A 257 -6.03 -15.07 13.25
CA TRP A 257 -5.36 -16.16 13.95
C TRP A 257 -4.61 -15.69 15.19
N ALA A 258 -3.84 -14.60 15.11
CA ALA A 258 -3.09 -14.07 16.25
C ALA A 258 -4.03 -13.69 17.40
N LEU A 259 -5.22 -13.14 17.10
CA LEU A 259 -6.26 -12.85 18.10
C LEU A 259 -6.79 -14.11 18.82
N ARG A 260 -6.72 -15.29 18.19
CA ARG A 260 -7.13 -16.58 18.76
C ARG A 260 -5.98 -17.39 19.37
N GLU A 261 -4.75 -17.12 18.95
CA GLU A 261 -3.58 -17.92 19.34
C GLU A 261 -2.76 -17.29 20.46
N ASP A 262 -2.62 -15.96 20.48
CA ASP A 262 -1.75 -15.26 21.42
C ASP A 262 -2.58 -14.37 22.37
N PRO A 263 -2.71 -14.74 23.65
CA PRO A 263 -3.41 -13.93 24.65
C PRO A 263 -2.82 -12.52 24.83
N GLY A 264 -1.51 -12.36 24.68
CA GLY A 264 -0.85 -11.05 24.74
C GLY A 264 -1.23 -10.18 23.54
N TYR A 265 -1.21 -10.75 22.34
CA TYR A 265 -1.64 -10.04 21.12
C TYR A 265 -3.13 -9.63 21.17
N TYR A 266 -4.00 -10.52 21.68
CA TYR A 266 -5.41 -10.19 21.93
C TYR A 266 -5.52 -9.01 22.90
N ALA A 267 -4.83 -9.06 24.04
CA ALA A 267 -4.88 -8.00 25.05
C ALA A 267 -4.38 -6.65 24.50
N ASP A 268 -3.25 -6.65 23.79
CA ASP A 268 -2.70 -5.44 23.18
C ASP A 268 -3.66 -4.87 22.12
N THR A 269 -4.28 -5.73 21.32
CA THR A 269 -5.28 -5.29 20.32
C THR A 269 -6.51 -4.67 20.98
N VAL A 270 -7.07 -5.31 22.02
CA VAL A 270 -8.22 -4.78 22.76
C VAL A 270 -7.88 -3.43 23.42
N LEU A 271 -6.67 -3.29 23.97
CA LEU A 271 -6.19 -2.01 24.54
C LEU A 271 -6.05 -0.93 23.46
N ASP A 272 -5.51 -1.27 22.29
CA ASP A 272 -5.40 -0.33 21.18
C ASP A 272 -6.78 0.19 20.77
N PHE A 273 -7.78 -0.69 20.61
CA PHE A 273 -9.15 -0.26 20.30
C PHE A 273 -9.76 0.60 21.42
N LYS A 274 -9.56 0.23 22.69
CA LYS A 274 -9.99 1.02 23.84
C LYS A 274 -9.39 2.42 23.83
N GLU A 275 -8.08 2.54 23.68
CA GLU A 275 -7.37 3.83 23.71
C GLU A 275 -7.70 4.76 22.53
N HIS A 276 -8.32 4.21 21.48
CA HIS A 276 -8.77 4.96 20.31
C HIS A 276 -10.30 5.07 20.23
N ASP A 277 -11.05 4.73 21.29
CA ASP A 277 -12.50 4.91 21.31
C ASP A 277 -12.88 6.36 21.72
N PRO A 278 -13.72 7.07 20.93
CA PRO A 278 -14.23 8.40 21.25
C PRO A 278 -14.91 8.56 22.61
N VAL A 279 -15.39 7.48 23.24
CA VAL A 279 -15.96 7.48 24.59
C VAL A 279 -14.97 8.04 25.62
N LEU A 280 -13.65 7.88 25.39
CA LEU A 280 -12.61 8.41 26.27
C LEU A 280 -12.37 9.93 26.14
N LEU A 281 -13.02 10.61 25.19
CA LEU A 281 -12.96 12.07 25.08
C LEU A 281 -13.88 12.73 26.12
N LEU A 282 -13.35 13.77 26.77
CA LEU A 282 -14.19 14.69 27.54
C LEU A 282 -15.10 15.46 26.60
N ASP A 283 -16.32 15.77 27.06
CA ASP A 283 -17.21 16.62 26.29
C ASP A 283 -16.89 18.12 26.43
N THR A 284 -17.64 18.98 25.75
CA THR A 284 -17.47 20.45 25.79
C THR A 284 -17.66 21.05 27.19
N ASN A 285 -18.26 20.32 28.13
CA ASN A 285 -18.41 20.72 29.53
C ASN A 285 -17.25 20.21 30.41
N GLY A 286 -16.36 19.38 29.84
CA GLY A 286 -15.28 18.71 30.56
C GLY A 286 -15.71 17.41 31.24
N ASP A 287 -16.90 16.89 30.94
CA ASP A 287 -17.45 15.70 31.58
C ASP A 287 -17.06 14.41 30.84
N ASN A 288 -16.91 13.32 31.60
CA ASN A 288 -16.70 11.99 31.05
C ASN A 288 -17.98 11.44 30.42
N HIS A 289 -17.84 10.59 29.40
CA HIS A 289 -18.99 9.91 28.81
C HIS A 289 -19.72 9.03 29.85
N PRO A 290 -21.07 8.97 29.86
CA PRO A 290 -21.85 8.18 30.83
C PRO A 290 -21.49 6.67 30.88
N LEU A 291 -20.99 6.10 29.79
CA LEU A 291 -20.51 4.71 29.72
C LEU A 291 -19.26 4.44 30.58
N LEU A 292 -18.50 5.48 30.94
CA LEU A 292 -17.32 5.35 31.80
C LEU A 292 -17.66 5.35 33.29
N ARG A 293 -18.95 5.47 33.65
CA ARG A 293 -19.36 5.34 35.05
C ARG A 293 -19.16 3.90 35.52
N LYS A 294 -18.80 3.73 36.79
CA LYS A 294 -18.52 2.41 37.40
C LYS A 294 -19.68 1.41 37.26
N ASP A 295 -20.93 1.88 37.29
CA ASP A 295 -22.13 1.05 37.12
C ASP A 295 -22.34 0.56 35.66
N ARG A 296 -21.58 1.10 34.69
CA ARG A 296 -21.72 0.81 33.26
C ARG A 296 -20.43 0.33 32.59
N GLU A 297 -19.37 0.07 33.37
CA GLU A 297 -18.06 -0.35 32.86
C GLU A 297 -18.14 -1.60 31.96
N GLN A 298 -19.01 -2.55 32.30
CA GLN A 298 -19.25 -3.75 31.49
C GLN A 298 -19.85 -3.44 30.11
N LEU A 299 -20.69 -2.39 29.99
CA LEU A 299 -21.21 -1.97 28.68
C LEU A 299 -20.12 -1.35 27.80
N PHE A 300 -19.15 -0.68 28.42
CA PHE A 300 -17.99 -0.16 27.71
C PHE A 300 -17.09 -1.30 27.20
N TRP A 301 -16.75 -2.28 28.05
CA TRP A 301 -15.98 -3.45 27.62
C TRP A 301 -16.68 -4.24 26.53
N LYS A 302 -17.99 -4.46 26.66
CA LYS A 302 -18.83 -5.09 25.63
C LYS A 302 -18.67 -4.40 24.27
N ARG A 303 -18.74 -3.06 24.25
CA ARG A 303 -18.55 -2.27 23.02
C ARG A 303 -17.18 -2.54 22.40
N ILE A 304 -16.10 -2.43 23.18
CA ILE A 304 -14.73 -2.62 22.67
C ILE A 304 -14.52 -4.04 22.14
N ILE A 305 -14.86 -5.05 22.93
CA ILE A 305 -14.67 -6.47 22.56
C ILE A 305 -15.48 -6.82 21.30
N LYS A 306 -16.74 -6.36 21.25
CA LYS A 306 -17.59 -6.53 20.06
C LYS A 306 -16.94 -5.89 18.84
N THR A 307 -16.45 -4.65 18.94
CA THR A 307 -15.79 -3.98 17.81
C THR A 307 -14.55 -4.74 17.34
N VAL A 308 -13.67 -5.19 18.25
CA VAL A 308 -12.46 -5.97 17.90
C VAL A 308 -12.82 -7.23 17.11
N CYS A 309 -13.81 -8.00 17.61
CA CYS A 309 -14.19 -9.26 17.00
C CYS A 309 -14.95 -9.06 15.68
N THR A 310 -15.93 -8.15 15.66
CA THR A 310 -16.71 -7.83 14.46
C THR A 310 -15.81 -7.28 13.36
N ASP A 311 -14.93 -6.31 13.64
CA ASP A 311 -14.06 -5.72 12.62
C ASP A 311 -13.15 -6.78 11.99
N SER A 312 -12.56 -7.67 12.79
CA SER A 312 -11.65 -8.71 12.30
C SER A 312 -12.36 -9.74 11.41
N LEU A 313 -13.59 -10.13 11.75
CA LEU A 313 -14.41 -11.04 10.95
C LEU A 313 -14.91 -10.38 9.66
N VAL A 314 -15.28 -9.10 9.73
CA VAL A 314 -15.71 -8.33 8.57
C VAL A 314 -14.55 -8.14 7.59
N ASP A 315 -13.35 -7.80 8.09
CA ASP A 315 -12.16 -7.64 7.25
C ASP A 315 -11.85 -8.95 6.47
N LEU A 316 -12.04 -10.12 7.08
CA LEU A 316 -11.88 -11.42 6.41
C LEU A 316 -12.85 -11.59 5.23
N GLU A 317 -14.12 -11.24 5.39
CA GLU A 317 -15.11 -11.34 4.29
C GLU A 317 -14.84 -10.33 3.18
N VAL A 318 -14.55 -9.09 3.57
CA VAL A 318 -14.35 -7.97 2.64
C VAL A 318 -13.12 -8.22 1.77
N TRP A 319 -11.98 -8.53 2.37
CA TRP A 319 -10.76 -8.83 1.63
C TRP A 319 -10.82 -10.18 0.93
N GLY A 320 -11.52 -11.16 1.50
CA GLY A 320 -11.76 -12.44 0.84
C GLY A 320 -12.63 -12.31 -0.43
N SER A 321 -13.60 -11.40 -0.43
CA SER A 321 -14.42 -11.06 -1.60
C SER A 321 -13.56 -10.39 -2.68
N MET A 322 -12.74 -9.41 -2.31
CA MET A 322 -11.82 -8.76 -3.26
C MET A 322 -10.76 -9.72 -3.81
N HIS A 323 -10.22 -10.63 -2.99
CA HIS A 323 -9.29 -11.67 -3.41
C HIS A 323 -9.93 -12.64 -4.41
N HIS A 324 -11.21 -12.97 -4.23
CA HIS A 324 -11.95 -13.77 -5.20
C HIS A 324 -12.13 -13.01 -6.53
N GLN A 325 -12.58 -11.76 -6.48
CA GLN A 325 -12.82 -10.93 -7.67
C GLN A 325 -11.54 -10.69 -8.49
N ILE A 326 -10.39 -10.49 -7.84
CA ILE A 326 -9.12 -10.33 -8.58
C ILE A 326 -8.67 -11.65 -9.24
N GLY A 327 -8.92 -12.80 -8.60
CA GLY A 327 -8.68 -14.11 -9.19
C GLY A 327 -9.54 -14.36 -10.44
N GLU A 328 -10.82 -13.98 -10.40
CA GLU A 328 -11.71 -14.03 -11.57
C GLU A 328 -11.21 -13.10 -12.69
N LEU A 329 -10.79 -11.87 -12.34
CA LEU A 329 -10.25 -10.91 -13.30
C LEU A 329 -8.97 -11.40 -13.98
N ARG A 330 -8.07 -12.07 -13.25
CA ARG A 330 -6.87 -12.69 -13.85
C ARG A 330 -7.29 -13.73 -14.89
N HIS A 331 -8.20 -14.62 -14.54
CA HIS A 331 -8.68 -15.65 -15.45
C HIS A 331 -9.33 -15.05 -16.71
N MET A 332 -10.15 -14.02 -16.54
CA MET A 332 -10.74 -13.30 -17.67
C MET A 332 -9.70 -12.58 -18.53
N LYS A 333 -8.67 -11.98 -17.93
CA LYS A 333 -7.57 -11.33 -18.67
C LYS A 333 -6.85 -12.32 -19.59
N GLU A 334 -6.59 -13.53 -19.10
CA GLU A 334 -5.99 -14.61 -19.90
C GLU A 334 -6.89 -15.05 -21.06
N ILE A 335 -8.21 -15.14 -20.83
CA ILE A 335 -9.18 -15.52 -21.88
C ILE A 335 -9.30 -14.44 -22.96
N TYR A 336 -9.32 -13.16 -22.56
CA TYR A 336 -9.57 -12.05 -23.47
C TYR A 336 -8.29 -11.39 -24.01
N SER A 337 -7.09 -11.85 -23.65
CA SER A 337 -5.81 -11.22 -24.00
C SER A 337 -5.69 -10.87 -25.48
N ASP A 338 -6.11 -11.80 -26.35
CA ASP A 338 -6.00 -11.67 -27.81
C ASP A 338 -7.10 -10.79 -28.43
N ARG A 339 -8.14 -10.44 -27.64
CA ARG A 339 -9.29 -9.64 -28.07
C ARG A 339 -9.25 -8.21 -27.56
N ILE A 340 -8.31 -7.89 -26.68
CA ILE A 340 -8.15 -6.56 -26.11
C ILE A 340 -7.45 -5.67 -27.14
N ASP A 341 -8.15 -4.62 -27.57
CA ASP A 341 -7.69 -3.65 -28.56
C ASP A 341 -7.97 -2.24 -27.99
N PRO A 342 -6.94 -1.40 -27.74
CA PRO A 342 -7.11 -0.06 -27.18
C PRO A 342 -8.07 0.84 -27.97
N THR A 343 -8.31 0.54 -29.25
CA THR A 343 -9.25 1.31 -30.10
C THR A 343 -10.72 0.90 -29.91
N LYS A 344 -10.97 -0.24 -29.24
CA LYS A 344 -12.31 -0.83 -29.03
C LYS A 344 -12.71 -0.80 -27.55
N CYS A 345 -13.99 -1.02 -27.27
CA CYS A 345 -14.43 -1.26 -25.89
C CYS A 345 -13.86 -2.58 -25.35
N LEU A 346 -13.66 -2.67 -24.04
CA LEU A 346 -13.41 -3.96 -23.40
C LEU A 346 -14.61 -4.90 -23.60
N PRO A 347 -14.38 -6.23 -23.66
CA PRO A 347 -15.46 -7.21 -23.57
C PRO A 347 -16.37 -6.91 -22.37
N SER A 348 -17.70 -7.01 -22.55
CA SER A 348 -18.69 -6.58 -21.55
C SER A 348 -18.50 -7.23 -20.19
N ASP A 349 -18.24 -8.53 -20.18
CA ASP A 349 -18.14 -9.32 -18.94
C ASP A 349 -16.86 -8.97 -18.18
N TYR A 350 -15.76 -8.79 -18.92
CA TYR A 350 -14.49 -8.34 -18.37
C TYR A 350 -14.58 -6.91 -17.81
N ALA A 351 -15.22 -6.00 -18.55
CA ALA A 351 -15.45 -4.64 -18.08
C ALA A 351 -16.31 -4.62 -16.81
N LEU A 352 -17.39 -5.42 -16.77
CA LEU A 352 -18.26 -5.54 -15.60
C LEU A 352 -17.50 -6.07 -14.37
N ALA A 353 -16.63 -7.06 -14.54
CA ALA A 353 -15.79 -7.55 -13.45
C ALA A 353 -14.85 -6.46 -12.89
N ILE A 354 -14.27 -5.61 -13.75
CA ILE A 354 -13.46 -4.46 -13.32
C ILE A 354 -14.33 -3.46 -12.55
N TYR A 355 -15.55 -3.18 -13.02
CA TYR A 355 -16.47 -2.26 -12.36
C TYR A 355 -16.88 -2.77 -10.98
N LYS A 356 -17.14 -4.07 -10.83
CA LYS A 356 -17.44 -4.71 -9.54
C LYS A 356 -16.30 -4.56 -8.54
N LEU A 357 -15.06 -4.89 -8.95
CA LEU A 357 -13.90 -4.77 -8.08
C LEU A 357 -13.69 -3.31 -7.65
N ARG A 358 -13.74 -2.38 -8.60
CA ARG A 358 -13.60 -0.94 -8.32
C ARG A 358 -14.69 -0.42 -7.38
N PHE A 359 -15.94 -0.85 -7.59
CA PHE A 359 -17.06 -0.47 -6.74
C PHE A 359 -16.88 -1.00 -5.31
N HIS A 360 -16.48 -2.26 -5.13
CA HIS A 360 -16.17 -2.83 -3.82
C HIS A 360 -15.03 -2.08 -3.12
N LEU A 361 -13.91 -1.84 -3.81
CA LEU A 361 -12.78 -1.10 -3.26
C LEU A 361 -13.19 0.28 -2.75
N LEU A 362 -14.00 1.01 -3.53
CA LEU A 362 -14.50 2.34 -3.13
C LEU A 362 -15.44 2.23 -1.92
N THR A 363 -16.43 1.34 -1.96
CA THR A 363 -17.41 1.17 -0.88
C THR A 363 -16.75 0.81 0.44
N PHE A 364 -15.83 -0.18 0.44
CA PHE A 364 -15.17 -0.62 1.67
C PHE A 364 -14.10 0.35 2.16
N SER A 365 -13.47 1.14 1.27
CA SER A 365 -12.57 2.22 1.71
C SER A 365 -13.27 3.27 2.58
N LEU A 366 -14.56 3.55 2.31
CA LEU A 366 -15.36 4.49 3.11
C LEU A 366 -15.59 3.99 4.54
N ARG A 367 -15.66 2.67 4.75
CA ARG A 367 -15.74 2.09 6.10
C ARG A 367 -14.45 2.35 6.87
N THR A 368 -13.28 2.05 6.29
CA THR A 368 -11.97 2.33 6.90
C THR A 368 -11.80 3.82 7.21
N ILE A 369 -12.27 4.72 6.33
CA ILE A 369 -12.34 6.17 6.59
C ILE A 369 -13.22 6.48 7.81
N GLY A 370 -14.37 5.82 7.95
CA GLY A 370 -15.24 5.94 9.12
C GLY A 370 -14.55 5.53 10.43
N HIS A 371 -13.78 4.43 10.43
CA HIS A 371 -12.98 4.02 11.59
C HIS A 371 -11.91 5.06 11.94
N LEU A 372 -11.20 5.61 10.93
CA LEU A 372 -10.21 6.66 11.13
C LEU A 372 -10.83 7.96 11.67
N LYS A 373 -12.03 8.33 11.19
CA LYS A 373 -12.77 9.50 11.67
C LYS A 373 -13.05 9.45 13.17
N ASN A 374 -13.31 8.26 13.70
CA ASN A 374 -13.58 8.06 15.12
C ASN A 374 -12.28 7.88 15.93
N SER A 375 -11.32 7.13 15.41
CA SER A 375 -10.10 6.76 16.16
C SER A 375 -9.03 7.85 16.23
N ILE A 376 -8.88 8.68 15.19
CA ILE A 376 -7.85 9.71 15.16
C ILE A 376 -8.09 10.77 16.26
N PRO A 377 -9.30 11.34 16.43
CA PRO A 377 -9.57 12.30 17.51
C PRO A 377 -9.31 11.75 18.91
N ALA A 378 -9.60 10.46 19.13
CA ALA A 378 -9.43 9.79 20.42
C ALA A 378 -7.99 9.33 20.69
N SER A 379 -7.13 9.33 19.66
CA SER A 379 -5.75 8.81 19.73
C SER A 379 -4.98 9.45 20.89
N PRO A 380 -4.14 8.70 21.64
CA PRO A 380 -3.55 9.17 22.90
C PRO A 380 -2.88 10.56 22.82
N PHE A 381 -2.09 10.82 21.77
CA PHE A 381 -1.41 12.11 21.58
C PHE A 381 -2.38 13.25 21.21
N LEU A 382 -3.35 12.96 20.34
CA LEU A 382 -4.27 13.93 19.75
C LEU A 382 -5.49 14.23 20.64
N ARG A 383 -5.84 13.33 21.56
CA ARG A 383 -7.02 13.42 22.45
C ARG A 383 -7.18 14.77 23.14
N ARG A 384 -6.07 15.43 23.48
CA ARG A 384 -6.07 16.75 24.13
C ARG A 384 -6.63 17.89 23.26
N TYR A 385 -6.55 17.76 21.93
CA TYR A 385 -6.97 18.77 20.93
C TYR A 385 -8.42 18.59 20.49
N TRP A 386 -9.06 17.49 20.87
CA TRP A 386 -10.43 17.15 20.50
C TRP A 386 -11.31 17.06 21.73
N GLU A 387 -12.59 17.31 21.53
CA GLU A 387 -13.63 17.17 22.54
C GLU A 387 -14.88 16.58 21.91
N ARG A 388 -15.71 15.97 22.76
CA ARG A 388 -16.99 15.42 22.35
C ARG A 388 -18.09 16.46 22.49
N LEU A 389 -19.10 16.43 21.64
CA LEU A 389 -20.34 17.13 21.93
C LEU A 389 -21.11 16.37 23.02
N PRO A 390 -21.77 17.06 23.98
CA PRO A 390 -22.64 16.41 24.95
C PRO A 390 -23.68 15.55 24.24
N PRO A 391 -24.11 14.41 24.84
CA PRO A 391 -25.13 13.56 24.22
C PRO A 391 -26.38 14.39 23.92
N ARG A 392 -26.94 14.27 22.70
CA ARG A 392 -28.20 14.97 22.36
C ARG A 392 -29.38 14.47 23.21
N ASN A 393 -29.34 13.19 23.59
CA ASN A 393 -30.18 12.57 24.61
C ASN A 393 -29.45 11.34 25.20
N ASP A 394 -29.98 10.77 26.29
CA ASP A 394 -29.44 9.54 26.90
C ASP A 394 -29.65 8.26 26.06
N ALA A 395 -30.31 8.35 24.91
CA ALA A 395 -30.71 7.23 24.06
C ALA A 395 -29.88 7.09 22.77
N THR A 396 -29.07 8.09 22.41
CA THR A 396 -28.23 8.07 21.20
C THR A 396 -26.81 7.62 21.52
N ASP A 397 -26.38 6.52 20.89
CA ASP A 397 -24.98 6.05 20.90
C ASP A 397 -24.05 6.84 19.95
N GLU A 398 -24.58 7.87 19.28
CA GLU A 398 -23.82 8.68 18.33
C GLU A 398 -22.85 9.62 19.05
N ILE A 399 -21.56 9.36 18.87
CA ILE A 399 -20.49 10.19 19.43
C ILE A 399 -20.01 11.16 18.36
N ILE A 400 -20.34 12.44 18.55
CA ILE A 400 -19.86 13.52 17.69
C ILE A 400 -18.66 14.17 18.37
N VAL A 401 -17.56 14.28 17.62
CA VAL A 401 -16.31 14.90 18.07
C VAL A 401 -16.01 16.16 17.27
N GLN A 402 -15.44 17.15 17.94
CA GLN A 402 -15.01 18.39 17.33
C GLN A 402 -13.61 18.79 17.80
N TYR A 403 -12.92 19.57 16.97
CA TYR A 403 -11.67 20.16 17.36
C TYR A 403 -11.91 21.30 18.34
N LYS A 404 -11.11 21.37 19.41
CA LYS A 404 -11.26 22.39 20.45
C LYS A 404 -11.07 23.79 19.88
N PRO A 405 -12.04 24.69 20.02
CA PRO A 405 -11.91 26.08 19.57
C PRO A 405 -10.76 26.79 20.31
N GLY A 406 -9.93 27.52 19.57
CA GLY A 406 -8.86 28.34 20.16
C GLY A 406 -7.54 27.62 20.48
N THR A 407 -7.42 26.34 20.12
CA THR A 407 -6.16 25.60 20.23
C THR A 407 -5.17 26.12 19.17
N LYS A 408 -4.35 27.11 19.54
CA LYS A 408 -3.22 27.60 18.74
C LYS A 408 -1.94 26.92 19.20
N GLY A 409 -1.07 26.48 18.28
CA GLY A 409 0.33 26.31 18.66
C GLY A 409 1.25 25.43 17.82
N ASP A 410 0.79 24.68 16.82
CA ASP A 410 1.71 23.85 16.05
C ASP A 410 1.27 23.70 14.59
N GLU A 411 2.04 24.29 13.67
CA GLU A 411 1.80 24.25 12.23
C GLU A 411 1.73 22.82 11.69
N ILE A 412 2.43 21.88 12.33
CA ILE A 412 2.39 20.46 12.00
C ILE A 412 1.06 19.83 12.43
N LEU A 413 0.54 20.19 13.60
CA LEU A 413 -0.74 19.68 14.08
C LEU A 413 -1.90 20.27 13.29
N ASP A 414 -1.83 21.55 12.94
CA ASP A 414 -2.82 22.19 12.07
C ASP A 414 -2.80 21.51 10.68
N THR A 415 -1.62 21.19 10.15
CA THR A 415 -1.47 20.45 8.89
C THR A 415 -2.04 19.03 8.98
N LEU A 416 -1.66 18.26 10.00
CA LEU A 416 -2.19 16.91 10.24
C LEU A 416 -3.71 16.93 10.41
N GLN A 417 -4.23 17.89 11.18
CA GLN A 417 -5.65 18.08 11.36
C GLN A 417 -6.36 18.34 10.04
N ILE A 418 -5.83 19.22 9.18
CA ILE A 418 -6.40 19.48 7.86
C ILE A 418 -6.50 18.19 7.05
N TRP A 419 -5.45 17.37 7.03
CA TRP A 419 -5.44 16.12 6.28
C TRP A 419 -6.40 15.08 6.84
N VAL A 420 -6.50 14.98 8.15
CA VAL A 420 -7.48 14.11 8.83
C VAL A 420 -8.91 14.58 8.54
N LEU A 421 -9.18 15.88 8.65
CA LEU A 421 -10.50 16.46 8.33
C LEU A 421 -10.87 16.26 6.86
N ASN A 422 -9.90 16.42 5.95
CA ASN A 422 -10.08 16.18 4.52
C ASN A 422 -10.39 14.70 4.25
N LEU A 423 -9.69 13.78 4.93
CA LEU A 423 -9.97 12.35 4.82
C LEU A 423 -11.39 12.02 5.29
N CYS A 424 -11.86 12.68 6.35
CA CYS A 424 -13.17 12.47 6.94
C CYS A 424 -14.34 13.11 6.16
N ASN A 425 -14.06 13.79 5.05
CA ASN A 425 -15.06 14.46 4.24
C ASN A 425 -15.10 13.86 2.83
N ALA A 426 -16.19 13.16 2.53
CA ALA A 426 -16.39 12.48 1.26
C ALA A 426 -16.30 13.43 0.04
N GLU A 427 -16.71 14.69 0.18
CA GLU A 427 -16.57 15.68 -0.88
C GLU A 427 -15.09 16.03 -1.10
N TYR A 428 -14.29 16.19 -0.03
CA TYR A 428 -12.85 16.43 -0.15
C TYR A 428 -12.12 15.23 -0.72
N VAL A 429 -12.40 14.00 -0.26
CA VAL A 429 -11.83 12.77 -0.82
C VAL A 429 -12.12 12.69 -2.32
N ARG A 430 -13.35 13.00 -2.75
CA ARG A 430 -13.72 13.04 -4.17
C ARG A 430 -12.96 14.11 -4.96
N LYS A 431 -12.72 15.28 -4.38
CA LYS A 431 -12.03 16.41 -5.05
C LYS A 431 -10.51 16.23 -5.13
N VAL A 432 -9.89 15.73 -4.06
CA VAL A 432 -8.43 15.62 -3.91
C VAL A 432 -7.92 14.27 -4.42
N GLY A 433 -8.69 13.19 -4.24
CA GLY A 433 -8.26 11.81 -4.47
C GLY A 433 -7.78 11.13 -3.20
N LEU A 434 -8.21 9.88 -2.98
CA LEU A 434 -7.84 9.09 -1.81
C LEU A 434 -6.33 8.78 -1.79
N ASP A 435 -5.78 8.44 -2.96
CA ASP A 435 -4.36 8.23 -3.22
C ASP A 435 -3.50 9.41 -2.75
N THR A 436 -3.92 10.62 -3.10
CA THR A 436 -3.25 11.85 -2.69
C THR A 436 -3.28 12.04 -1.17
N ILE A 437 -4.44 11.86 -0.55
CA ILE A 437 -4.60 12.10 0.90
C ILE A 437 -3.73 11.12 1.69
N VAL A 438 -3.76 9.84 1.32
CA VAL A 438 -3.01 8.80 2.03
C VAL A 438 -1.50 8.97 1.82
N GLU A 439 -1.08 9.37 0.62
CA GLU A 439 0.33 9.66 0.35
C GLU A 439 0.84 10.85 1.18
N GLU A 440 0.05 11.91 1.32
CA GLU A 440 0.43 13.07 2.16
C GLU A 440 0.40 12.76 3.65
N LEU A 441 -0.55 11.94 4.13
CA LEU A 441 -0.54 11.42 5.50
C LEU A 441 0.72 10.58 5.78
N GLY A 442 1.11 9.71 4.84
CA GLY A 442 2.34 8.93 4.92
C GLY A 442 3.58 9.83 4.94
N ARG A 443 3.62 10.86 4.08
CA ARG A 443 4.72 11.82 4.03
C ARG A 443 4.89 12.56 5.37
N LEU A 444 3.81 13.01 5.99
CA LEU A 444 3.87 13.70 7.28
C LEU A 444 4.52 12.84 8.37
N SER A 445 4.28 11.52 8.36
CA SER A 445 4.91 10.57 9.30
C SER A 445 6.43 10.40 9.08
N ASP A 446 6.90 10.64 7.85
CA ASP A 446 8.31 10.49 7.45
C ASP A 446 9.14 11.77 7.69
N LEU A 447 8.52 12.97 7.70
CA LEU A 447 9.26 14.25 7.77
C LEU A 447 9.77 14.65 9.15
N ASP A 448 8.99 14.44 10.22
CA ASP A 448 9.34 14.91 11.57
C ASP A 448 8.96 13.89 12.64
N SER A 449 9.82 13.80 13.65
CA SER A 449 9.60 13.02 14.88
C SER A 449 8.30 13.38 15.58
N LYS A 450 7.94 14.67 15.66
CA LYS A 450 6.66 15.09 16.28
C LYS A 450 5.45 14.63 15.49
N SER A 451 5.50 14.73 14.15
CA SER A 451 4.43 14.22 13.28
C SER A 451 4.24 12.72 13.41
N ARG A 452 5.34 11.98 13.58
CA ARG A 452 5.31 10.54 13.83
C ARG A 452 4.65 10.22 15.17
N ASP A 453 4.97 10.97 16.23
CA ASP A 453 4.36 10.78 17.55
C ASP A 453 2.85 11.08 17.57
N CYS A 454 2.36 11.88 16.61
CA CYS A 454 0.93 12.14 16.44
C CYS A 454 0.15 10.97 15.85
N ILE A 455 0.82 10.05 15.15
CA ILE A 455 0.21 8.90 14.47
C ILE A 455 0.59 7.64 15.27
N SER A 456 -0.35 7.15 16.08
CA SER A 456 -0.16 5.88 16.81
C SER A 456 0.04 4.71 15.86
N SER A 457 0.61 3.60 16.36
CA SER A 457 0.70 2.33 15.63
C SER A 457 -0.66 1.87 15.09
N PHE A 458 -1.73 2.02 15.88
CA PHE A 458 -3.10 1.71 15.49
C PHE A 458 -3.57 2.53 14.28
N VAL A 459 -3.40 3.86 14.33
CA VAL A 459 -3.79 4.75 13.22
C VAL A 459 -2.91 4.48 11.99
N ALA A 460 -1.61 4.29 12.17
CA ALA A 460 -0.70 3.95 11.08
C ALA A 460 -1.11 2.66 10.35
N ARG A 461 -1.56 1.63 11.10
CA ARG A 461 -2.09 0.38 10.52
C ARG A 461 -3.35 0.63 9.68
N LYS A 462 -4.29 1.44 10.16
CA LYS A 462 -5.52 1.76 9.40
C LYS A 462 -5.27 2.68 8.20
N ILE A 463 -4.31 3.62 8.28
CA ILE A 463 -3.84 4.39 7.10
C ILE A 463 -3.18 3.44 6.08
N SER A 464 -2.42 2.45 6.56
CA SER A 464 -1.77 1.44 5.71
C SER A 464 -2.79 0.58 4.95
N GLU A 465 -3.85 0.12 5.63
CA GLU A 465 -4.98 -0.57 4.99
C GLU A 465 -5.64 0.31 3.91
N LEU A 466 -5.91 1.57 4.25
CA LEU A 466 -6.48 2.54 3.30
C LEU A 466 -5.56 2.83 2.11
N SER A 467 -4.25 2.76 2.32
CA SER A 467 -3.25 2.89 1.25
C SER A 467 -3.36 1.79 0.22
N ILE A 468 -3.72 0.58 0.65
CA ILE A 468 -3.88 -0.57 -0.25
C ILE A 468 -5.13 -0.39 -1.09
N PHE A 469 -6.25 0.02 -0.50
CA PHE A 469 -7.45 0.43 -1.25
C PHE A 469 -7.11 1.49 -2.31
N ALA A 470 -6.41 2.55 -1.90
CA ALA A 470 -6.04 3.66 -2.78
C ALA A 470 -5.15 3.20 -3.95
N GLN A 471 -4.16 2.33 -3.70
CA GLN A 471 -3.32 1.74 -4.75
C GLN A 471 -4.16 0.91 -5.71
N CYS A 472 -5.01 0.02 -5.21
CA CYS A 472 -5.83 -0.85 -6.06
C CYS A 472 -6.75 -0.01 -6.96
N ILE A 473 -7.37 1.03 -6.42
CA ILE A 473 -8.22 1.97 -7.19
C ILE A 473 -7.36 2.71 -8.23
N HIS A 474 -6.17 3.19 -7.84
CA HIS A 474 -5.27 3.91 -8.74
C HIS A 474 -4.81 3.06 -9.92
N GLU A 475 -4.41 1.80 -9.68
CA GLU A 475 -3.99 0.88 -10.74
C GLU A 475 -5.15 0.61 -11.72
N ILE A 476 -6.38 0.46 -11.23
CA ILE A 476 -7.57 0.34 -12.09
C ILE A 476 -7.83 1.64 -12.88
N ASP A 477 -7.73 2.79 -12.23
CA ASP A 477 -7.96 4.11 -12.84
C ASP A 477 -6.86 4.48 -13.86
N CYS A 478 -5.72 3.78 -13.85
CA CYS A 478 -4.66 3.93 -14.83
C CYS A 478 -4.86 3.06 -16.08
N TYR A 479 -5.96 2.32 -16.24
CA TYR A 479 -6.17 1.45 -17.41
C TYR A 479 -6.60 2.18 -18.68
N PHE A 480 -5.78 3.08 -19.18
CA PHE A 480 -6.13 3.86 -20.36
C PHE A 480 -6.02 3.04 -21.65
N PRO A 481 -6.92 3.27 -22.62
CA PRO A 481 -7.93 4.34 -22.65
C PRO A 481 -9.26 4.01 -21.96
N TRP A 482 -9.49 2.77 -21.53
CA TRP A 482 -10.79 2.32 -21.02
C TRP A 482 -11.19 2.95 -19.68
N ALA A 483 -10.23 3.22 -18.79
CA ALA A 483 -10.49 3.86 -17.50
C ALA A 483 -11.24 5.20 -17.62
N ALA A 484 -11.15 5.86 -18.78
CA ALA A 484 -11.89 7.05 -19.10
C ALA A 484 -13.42 6.88 -18.97
N THR A 485 -13.97 5.71 -19.31
CA THR A 485 -15.42 5.45 -19.28
C THR A 485 -15.91 4.95 -17.92
N PHE A 486 -15.02 4.42 -17.07
CA PHE A 486 -15.40 3.63 -15.88
C PHE A 486 -16.36 4.37 -14.96
N GLU A 487 -16.11 5.65 -14.67
CA GLU A 487 -16.98 6.43 -13.78
C GLU A 487 -18.43 6.55 -14.32
N ASN A 488 -18.59 6.74 -15.63
CA ASN A 488 -19.90 6.87 -16.24
C ASN A 488 -20.60 5.50 -16.35
N GLU A 489 -19.85 4.46 -16.72
CA GLU A 489 -20.36 3.09 -16.83
C GLU A 489 -20.79 2.53 -15.46
N ILE A 490 -20.05 2.86 -14.39
CA ILE A 490 -20.40 2.53 -13.00
C ILE A 490 -21.66 3.29 -12.58
N ARG A 491 -21.77 4.59 -12.90
CA ARG A 491 -22.96 5.39 -12.59
C ARG A 491 -24.21 4.84 -13.26
N GLN A 492 -24.11 4.43 -14.53
CA GLN A 492 -25.22 3.84 -15.28
C GLN A 492 -25.64 2.47 -14.73
N ARG A 493 -24.71 1.70 -14.15
CA ARG A 493 -24.96 0.36 -13.58
C ARG A 493 -24.99 0.35 -12.06
N GLN A 494 -25.22 1.50 -11.44
CA GLN A 494 -25.09 1.66 -10.00
C GLN A 494 -25.96 0.67 -9.22
N GLU A 495 -27.19 0.41 -9.67
CA GLU A 495 -28.10 -0.54 -9.01
C GLU A 495 -27.56 -1.97 -9.05
N THR A 496 -27.14 -2.45 -10.22
CA THR A 496 -26.57 -3.80 -10.39
C THR A 496 -25.28 -3.98 -9.60
N LEU A 497 -24.42 -2.96 -9.56
CA LEU A 497 -23.17 -2.99 -8.80
C LEU A 497 -23.44 -2.93 -7.29
N ALA A 498 -24.44 -2.16 -6.86
CA ALA A 498 -24.88 -2.11 -5.47
C ALA A 498 -25.51 -3.43 -5.02
N GLU A 499 -26.29 -4.11 -5.86
CA GLU A 499 -26.83 -5.44 -5.57
C GLU A 499 -25.71 -6.47 -5.40
N ASP A 500 -24.69 -6.43 -6.27
CA ASP A 500 -23.54 -7.33 -6.18
C ASP A 500 -22.71 -7.08 -4.90
N CYS A 501 -22.43 -5.81 -4.58
CA CYS A 501 -21.80 -5.41 -3.32
C CYS A 501 -22.65 -5.79 -2.11
N GLY A 502 -23.98 -5.68 -2.23
CA GLY A 502 -24.97 -6.07 -1.25
C GLY A 502 -24.91 -7.54 -0.86
N LYS A 503 -24.39 -8.44 -1.73
CA LYS A 503 -24.14 -9.84 -1.36
C LYS A 503 -23.02 -9.96 -0.34
N THR A 504 -21.93 -9.19 -0.51
CA THR A 504 -20.87 -9.12 0.50
C THR A 504 -21.41 -8.49 1.78
N GLU A 505 -22.20 -7.41 1.69
CA GLU A 505 -22.85 -6.79 2.85
C GLU A 505 -23.77 -7.75 3.61
N ALA A 506 -24.55 -8.57 2.90
CA ALA A 506 -25.42 -9.57 3.50
C ALA A 506 -24.64 -10.65 4.27
N THR A 507 -23.40 -10.95 3.89
CA THR A 507 -22.54 -11.88 4.67
C THR A 507 -21.98 -11.25 5.93
N ILE A 508 -21.79 -9.92 5.96
CA ILE A 508 -21.20 -9.23 7.11
C ILE A 508 -22.22 -8.67 8.10
N ASN A 509 -23.44 -8.35 7.64
CA ASN A 509 -24.51 -7.79 8.48
C ASN A 509 -24.80 -8.62 9.74
N PRO A 510 -24.86 -9.97 9.69
CA PRO A 510 -25.07 -10.80 10.87
C PRO A 510 -24.03 -10.61 11.99
N TYR A 511 -22.78 -10.25 11.67
CA TYR A 511 -21.76 -9.98 12.68
C TYR A 511 -22.08 -8.74 13.53
N PHE A 512 -22.78 -7.75 12.97
CA PHE A 512 -23.21 -6.55 13.71
C PHE A 512 -24.41 -6.83 14.62
N GLU A 513 -25.23 -7.83 14.28
CA GLU A 513 -26.42 -8.23 15.05
C GLU A 513 -26.07 -9.09 16.29
N CYS A 514 -24.86 -9.66 16.32
CA CYS A 514 -24.32 -10.37 17.47
C CYS A 514 -24.29 -9.44 18.69
N GLN A 515 -24.80 -9.92 19.82
CA GLN A 515 -25.04 -9.12 21.00
C GLN A 515 -23.81 -8.98 21.87
N TYR A 516 -22.95 -10.00 21.97
CA TYR A 516 -21.87 -10.08 22.96
C TYR A 516 -22.45 -9.83 24.34
N ASP A 517 -23.13 -10.85 24.87
CA ASP A 517 -23.82 -10.75 26.15
C ASP A 517 -22.85 -10.49 27.33
N GLY A 518 -23.41 -10.40 28.55
CA GLY A 518 -22.59 -10.17 29.74
C GLY A 518 -21.57 -11.28 29.99
N HIS A 519 -21.86 -12.52 29.62
CA HIS A 519 -20.94 -13.64 29.82
C HIS A 519 -19.73 -13.53 28.89
N ILE A 520 -19.96 -13.36 27.58
CA ILE A 520 -18.89 -13.19 26.59
C ILE A 520 -18.02 -11.98 26.94
N THR A 521 -18.65 -10.88 27.37
CA THR A 521 -17.95 -9.66 27.78
C THR A 521 -17.01 -9.91 28.96
N ILE A 522 -17.49 -10.61 30.00
CA ILE A 522 -16.67 -10.93 31.18
C ILE A 522 -15.49 -11.84 30.80
N LEU A 523 -15.70 -12.78 29.87
CA LEU A 523 -14.64 -13.68 29.41
C LEU A 523 -13.52 -12.92 28.66
N GLY A 524 -13.89 -11.93 27.85
CA GLY A 524 -12.96 -11.15 27.03
C GLY A 524 -12.39 -9.89 27.69
N ASP A 525 -12.91 -9.45 28.84
CA ASP A 525 -12.38 -8.25 29.50
C ASP A 525 -10.95 -8.44 30.03
N LEU A 526 -10.18 -7.36 30.05
CA LEU A 526 -8.77 -7.40 30.44
C LEU A 526 -8.56 -7.27 31.96
N SER A 527 -9.64 -7.31 32.74
CA SER A 527 -9.57 -7.11 34.19
C SER A 527 -8.85 -8.27 34.88
N GLY A 528 -8.20 -8.00 36.02
CA GLY A 528 -7.55 -9.04 36.82
C GLY A 528 -6.34 -9.73 36.18
N GLY A 529 -5.81 -9.24 35.05
CA GLY A 529 -4.64 -9.81 34.39
C GLY A 529 -4.88 -11.17 33.73
N ARG A 530 -6.12 -11.45 33.29
CA ARG A 530 -6.54 -12.72 32.68
C ARG A 530 -5.62 -13.19 31.55
N PHE A 531 -5.18 -12.28 30.70
CA PHE A 531 -4.40 -12.55 29.49
C PHE A 531 -2.91 -12.21 29.64
N LYS A 532 -2.37 -12.22 30.85
CA LYS A 532 -0.95 -11.99 31.10
C LYS A 532 -0.11 -13.10 30.45
N TYR A 533 0.62 -12.77 29.37
CA TYR A 533 1.34 -13.73 28.54
C TYR A 533 2.86 -13.42 28.48
N PRO A 534 3.68 -13.99 29.37
CA PRO A 534 5.11 -13.65 29.49
C PRO A 534 6.01 -14.34 28.44
N SER A 535 5.64 -14.30 27.15
CA SER A 535 6.38 -14.96 26.06
C SER A 535 7.81 -14.44 25.86
N HIS A 536 8.07 -13.18 26.22
CA HIS A 536 9.39 -12.54 26.17
C HIS A 536 10.31 -12.94 27.32
N LYS A 537 9.81 -13.61 28.37
CA LYS A 537 10.60 -14.00 29.55
C LYS A 537 11.23 -15.37 29.36
N ASN A 538 12.31 -15.63 30.10
CA ASN A 538 12.98 -16.93 30.08
C ASN A 538 11.99 -18.05 30.41
N ARG A 539 12.03 -19.14 29.65
CA ARG A 539 11.14 -20.29 29.86
C ARG A 539 11.40 -20.89 31.25
N SER A 540 10.40 -20.82 32.12
CA SER A 540 10.39 -21.41 33.46
C SER A 540 9.06 -22.14 33.66
N LYS A 541 9.00 -23.07 34.62
CA LYS A 541 7.75 -23.76 34.96
C LYS A 541 6.60 -22.77 35.21
N ILE A 542 6.87 -21.73 36.00
CA ILE A 542 5.91 -20.67 36.34
C ILE A 542 5.44 -19.94 35.08
N HIS A 543 6.36 -19.50 34.21
CA HIS A 543 5.97 -18.78 33.00
C HIS A 543 5.21 -19.66 32.00
N VAL A 544 5.53 -20.95 31.91
CA VAL A 544 4.79 -21.89 31.04
C VAL A 544 3.38 -22.14 31.57
N GLU A 545 3.22 -22.30 32.89
CA GLU A 545 1.90 -22.45 33.51
C GLU A 545 1.06 -21.15 33.38
N GLU A 546 1.69 -19.98 33.54
CA GLU A 546 1.03 -18.68 33.28
C GLU A 546 0.56 -18.56 31.82
N MET A 547 1.42 -18.91 30.85
CA MET A 547 1.07 -18.88 29.42
C MET A 547 -0.09 -19.81 29.11
N ARG A 548 -0.04 -21.06 29.57
CA ARG A 548 -1.13 -22.04 29.37
C ARG A 548 -2.44 -21.58 30.00
N SER A 549 -2.40 -21.03 31.22
CA SER A 549 -3.62 -20.51 31.86
C SER A 549 -4.24 -19.33 31.09
N ALA A 550 -3.41 -18.49 30.46
CA ALA A 550 -3.90 -17.40 29.60
C ALA A 550 -4.49 -17.93 28.29
N GLU A 551 -3.87 -18.95 27.69
CA GLU A 551 -4.39 -19.66 26.51
C GLU A 551 -5.74 -20.32 26.79
N ASP A 552 -5.89 -21.06 27.90
CA ASP A 552 -7.14 -21.72 28.28
C ASP A 552 -8.31 -20.71 28.44
N LYS A 553 -8.03 -19.53 29.00
CA LYS A 553 -9.03 -18.44 29.13
C LYS A 553 -9.40 -17.82 27.79
N LEU A 554 -8.42 -17.71 26.88
CA LEU A 554 -8.65 -17.21 25.53
C LEU A 554 -9.51 -18.20 24.74
N ASP A 555 -9.28 -19.50 24.92
CA ASP A 555 -10.11 -20.57 24.33
C ASP A 555 -11.55 -20.51 24.86
N GLU A 556 -11.74 -20.37 26.17
CA GLU A 556 -13.08 -20.20 26.76
C GLU A 556 -13.83 -18.99 26.17
N PHE A 557 -13.14 -17.86 26.01
CA PHE A 557 -13.70 -16.66 25.38
C PHE A 557 -14.12 -16.91 23.92
N TRP A 558 -13.23 -17.46 23.10
CA TRP A 558 -13.53 -17.67 21.67
C TRP A 558 -14.58 -18.76 21.45
N LEU A 559 -14.67 -19.77 22.31
CA LEU A 559 -15.77 -20.73 22.29
C LEU A 559 -17.13 -20.04 22.48
N ALA A 560 -17.23 -19.13 23.45
CA ALA A 560 -18.46 -18.38 23.68
C ALA A 560 -18.82 -17.45 22.50
N VAL A 561 -17.81 -16.84 21.86
CA VAL A 561 -18.01 -16.06 20.63
C VAL A 561 -18.48 -16.95 19.47
N ASP A 562 -17.87 -18.12 19.28
CA ASP A 562 -18.25 -19.07 18.24
C ASP A 562 -19.68 -19.58 18.44
N GLU A 563 -20.09 -19.87 19.68
CA GLU A 563 -21.45 -20.26 20.03
C GLU A 563 -22.47 -19.16 19.70
N GLU A 564 -22.15 -17.90 19.97
CA GLU A 564 -23.00 -16.77 19.61
C GLU A 564 -23.13 -16.62 18.09
N LEU A 565 -22.01 -16.71 17.36
CA LEU A 565 -21.99 -16.65 15.89
C LEU A 565 -22.80 -17.78 15.27
N ILE A 566 -22.72 -19.00 15.81
CA ILE A 566 -23.53 -20.14 15.37
C ILE A 566 -25.01 -19.90 15.69
N GLY A 567 -25.33 -19.47 16.91
CA GLY A 567 -26.69 -19.22 17.37
C GLY A 567 -27.40 -18.12 16.57
N LYS A 568 -26.66 -17.13 16.06
CA LYS A 568 -27.17 -16.07 15.18
C LYS A 568 -27.12 -16.40 13.69
N ASN A 569 -26.66 -17.60 13.31
CA ASN A 569 -26.39 -17.97 11.93
C ASN A 569 -25.48 -16.95 11.21
N ALA A 570 -24.57 -16.33 11.96
CA ALA A 570 -23.63 -15.32 11.48
C ALA A 570 -22.34 -15.95 10.94
N TYR A 571 -22.08 -17.22 11.24
CA TYR A 571 -20.93 -17.94 10.72
C TYR A 571 -21.03 -18.09 9.18
N SER A 572 -20.21 -17.35 8.44
CA SER A 572 -20.17 -17.47 6.98
C SER A 572 -19.50 -18.77 6.52
N THR A 573 -19.63 -19.08 5.22
CA THR A 573 -18.89 -20.21 4.62
C THR A 573 -17.38 -19.99 4.64
N ARG A 574 -16.92 -18.76 4.40
CA ARG A 574 -15.50 -18.42 4.42
C ARG A 574 -14.90 -18.58 5.82
N CYS A 575 -15.56 -18.05 6.85
CA CYS A 575 -15.16 -18.24 8.24
C CYS A 575 -15.09 -19.73 8.62
N ARG A 576 -16.10 -20.54 8.24
CA ARG A 576 -16.08 -22.00 8.50
C ARG A 576 -14.86 -22.67 7.86
N GLN A 577 -14.58 -22.39 6.59
CA GLN A 577 -13.44 -22.96 5.88
C GLN A 577 -12.11 -22.48 6.47
N PHE A 578 -12.03 -21.20 6.80
CA PHE A 578 -10.85 -20.57 7.39
C PHE A 578 -10.49 -21.22 8.73
N PHE A 579 -11.41 -21.31 9.68
CA PHE A 579 -11.12 -21.91 10.98
C PHE A 579 -10.92 -23.43 10.93
N ALA A 580 -11.43 -24.10 9.89
CA ALA A 580 -11.17 -25.52 9.64
C ALA A 580 -9.79 -25.79 8.98
N SER A 581 -9.12 -24.76 8.46
CA SER A 581 -7.90 -24.92 7.66
C SER A 581 -6.65 -25.34 8.44
N ARG A 582 -6.60 -24.99 9.74
CA ARG A 582 -5.47 -25.32 10.62
C ARG A 582 -5.91 -25.44 12.07
N THR A 583 -5.11 -26.14 12.87
CA THR A 583 -5.30 -26.22 14.33
C THR A 583 -4.54 -25.12 15.05
N LEU A 584 -5.10 -24.64 16.15
CA LEU A 584 -4.50 -23.62 17.01
C LEU A 584 -3.19 -24.14 17.61
N ARG A 585 -2.17 -23.29 17.62
CA ARG A 585 -0.87 -23.58 18.27
C ARG A 585 -0.95 -23.19 19.74
N ARG A 586 -0.57 -24.09 20.65
CA ARG A 586 -0.65 -23.91 22.11
C ARG A 586 0.66 -24.26 22.80
N THR A 587 0.89 -23.67 23.98
CA THR A 587 2.11 -23.89 24.76
C THR A 587 2.14 -25.31 25.34
N THR A 588 3.18 -26.07 24.99
CA THR A 588 3.40 -27.41 25.53
C THR A 588 3.68 -27.39 27.04
N ALA A 589 3.26 -28.45 27.74
CA ALA A 589 3.46 -28.56 29.18
C ALA A 589 4.95 -28.47 29.54
N TRP A 590 5.25 -27.91 30.71
CA TRP A 590 6.65 -27.80 31.16
C TRP A 590 7.25 -29.20 31.35
N VAL A 591 8.36 -29.46 30.67
CA VAL A 591 9.19 -30.65 30.86
C VAL A 591 10.45 -30.21 31.58
N GLU A 592 10.74 -30.84 32.73
CA GLU A 592 11.90 -30.52 33.54
C GLU A 592 13.19 -30.97 32.82
N PRO A 593 14.18 -30.08 32.60
CA PRO A 593 15.40 -30.47 31.89
C PRO A 593 16.15 -31.51 32.72
N SER A 594 16.29 -32.72 32.16
CA SER A 594 16.94 -33.86 32.80
C SER A 594 18.41 -33.53 33.10
N LYS A 595 18.76 -33.50 34.40
CA LYS A 595 20.14 -33.43 34.87
C LYS A 595 20.79 -34.81 34.75
N THR A 596 21.17 -35.22 33.54
CA THR A 596 22.07 -36.36 33.38
C THR A 596 23.21 -36.00 32.45
N ILE A 597 24.32 -35.55 33.04
CA ILE A 597 25.61 -35.54 32.38
C ILE A 597 26.09 -37.00 32.34
N THR A 598 25.79 -37.70 31.26
CA THR A 598 26.57 -38.86 30.82
C THR A 598 26.74 -38.75 29.31
N ARG A 599 27.97 -38.44 28.87
CA ARG A 599 28.34 -38.49 27.45
C ARG A 599 28.30 -39.95 26.98
N SER A 600 27.23 -40.31 26.28
CA SER A 600 27.18 -41.40 25.30
C SER A 600 26.29 -40.95 24.15
N PRO A 601 26.58 -41.35 22.89
CA PRO A 601 25.94 -40.77 21.71
C PRO A 601 24.53 -41.35 21.57
N SER A 602 23.54 -40.64 22.10
CA SER A 602 22.13 -40.94 21.88
C SER A 602 21.64 -40.20 20.64
N THR A 603 21.29 -41.01 19.65
CA THR A 603 20.05 -40.92 18.86
C THR A 603 19.14 -39.73 19.18
N VAL A 604 18.80 -39.03 18.10
CA VAL A 604 17.91 -37.89 17.98
C VAL A 604 16.59 -38.12 18.73
N ASP A 605 16.37 -37.38 19.80
CA ASP A 605 15.02 -37.02 20.27
C ASP A 605 14.65 -35.70 19.58
N GLU A 606 13.53 -35.71 18.84
CA GLU A 606 13.01 -34.57 18.06
C GLU A 606 12.70 -33.34 18.92
N PRO A 607 13.30 -32.17 18.62
CA PRO A 607 12.88 -30.89 19.16
C PRO A 607 11.75 -30.25 18.31
N ILE A 608 10.77 -29.65 18.99
CA ILE A 608 9.54 -29.01 18.44
C ILE A 608 9.83 -27.68 17.68
N PHE A 609 11.07 -27.47 17.24
CA PHE A 609 11.48 -26.36 16.37
C PHE A 609 12.60 -26.85 15.43
N GLU A 610 12.24 -27.32 14.24
CA GLU A 610 13.16 -27.40 13.11
C GLU A 610 12.59 -26.62 11.92
N PRO A 611 13.27 -25.56 11.47
CA PRO A 611 13.75 -25.50 10.10
C PRO A 611 14.97 -26.40 10.00
N HIS A 612 14.87 -27.50 9.25
CA HIS A 612 15.93 -28.51 9.10
C HIS A 612 17.22 -27.88 8.53
N PHE A 613 18.29 -27.85 9.32
CA PHE A 613 19.64 -27.64 8.79
C PHE A 613 20.60 -28.65 9.44
N HIS A 614 20.85 -29.75 8.73
CA HIS A 614 21.95 -30.66 9.05
C HIS A 614 23.27 -29.93 8.83
N SER A 615 24.09 -29.86 9.88
CA SER A 615 25.46 -29.36 9.80
C SER A 615 26.41 -30.54 9.92
N ASP A 616 27.05 -30.92 8.81
CA ASP A 616 28.23 -31.77 8.86
C ASP A 616 29.45 -30.95 9.35
N PRO A 617 30.34 -31.55 10.16
CA PRO A 617 31.48 -30.87 10.74
C PRO A 617 32.64 -30.78 9.73
N CYS A 618 32.97 -29.57 9.28
CA CYS A 618 34.27 -29.27 8.67
C CYS A 618 35.05 -28.32 9.58
N SER A 619 35.83 -28.90 10.51
CA SER A 619 37.09 -28.32 10.94
C SER A 619 38.11 -28.75 9.87
N GLU A 620 38.97 -27.90 9.33
CA GLU A 620 40.15 -27.41 10.04
C GLU A 620 40.62 -26.06 9.46
N ARG A 621 40.82 -25.08 10.35
CA ARG A 621 41.67 -23.92 10.12
C ARG A 621 43.03 -24.25 10.72
N GLY A 622 44.04 -24.35 9.88
CA GLY A 622 45.40 -24.74 10.25
C GLY A 622 46.06 -23.79 11.25
N GLN A 623 46.93 -24.36 12.08
CA GLN A 623 48.03 -23.69 12.76
C GLN A 623 49.06 -24.74 13.27
N PRO A 624 50.27 -24.34 13.69
CA PRO A 624 51.49 -24.50 12.91
C PRO A 624 52.39 -25.69 13.32
N THR A 625 53.32 -25.98 12.41
CA THR A 625 54.49 -26.89 12.47
C THR A 625 55.07 -27.21 13.85
N LYS A 626 55.24 -28.52 14.13
CA LYS A 626 56.41 -29.10 14.80
C LYS A 626 56.58 -30.58 14.45
N ASN A 627 57.73 -30.91 13.86
CA ASN A 627 58.19 -32.25 13.50
C ASN A 627 58.40 -33.14 14.74
N THR A 628 57.99 -34.42 14.72
CA THR A 628 58.91 -35.58 14.81
C THR A 628 58.21 -36.96 14.72
N LYS A 629 58.64 -37.71 13.69
CA LYS A 629 58.88 -39.17 13.56
C LYS A 629 57.79 -40.24 13.85
N PRO A 630 57.64 -41.24 12.94
CA PRO A 630 56.61 -42.29 12.99
C PRO A 630 57.12 -43.59 13.64
N LYS A 631 56.17 -44.43 14.08
CA LYS A 631 56.22 -45.91 14.10
C LYS A 631 54.87 -46.43 14.66
N THR A 632 54.24 -47.57 14.34
CA THR A 632 54.31 -48.61 13.30
C THR A 632 53.27 -49.69 13.73
N HIS A 633 52.58 -50.34 12.77
CA HIS A 633 51.85 -51.63 12.87
C HIS A 633 50.55 -51.69 13.73
N GLY A 634 49.47 -52.38 13.37
CA GLY A 634 49.23 -53.34 12.28
C GLY A 634 47.75 -53.75 12.13
N MET A 635 47.33 -54.00 10.87
CA MET A 635 46.68 -55.22 10.32
C MET A 635 45.64 -55.93 11.21
N ALA A 636 44.34 -55.87 10.87
CA ALA A 636 43.59 -56.73 9.91
C ALA A 636 43.36 -58.16 10.44
N ARG A 637 42.11 -58.64 10.60
CA ARG A 637 41.27 -59.43 9.64
C ARG A 637 40.18 -60.18 10.48
N PRO A 638 39.24 -60.98 9.91
CA PRO A 638 38.28 -60.77 8.83
C PRO A 638 36.83 -61.24 9.15
N THR A 639 35.91 -60.75 8.32
CA THR A 639 34.63 -61.28 7.78
C THR A 639 34.22 -62.73 8.06
N LEU A 640 32.91 -62.95 8.26
CA LEU A 640 32.05 -63.90 7.50
C LEU A 640 30.55 -63.46 7.60
N PRO A 641 29.66 -63.88 6.67
CA PRO A 641 28.64 -63.01 6.08
C PRO A 641 27.17 -63.50 6.14
N LEU A 642 26.28 -62.58 5.73
CA LEU A 642 24.96 -62.76 5.10
C LEU A 642 23.82 -63.41 5.90
N GLU A 643 22.80 -62.60 6.22
CA GLU A 643 21.41 -62.94 5.82
C GLU A 643 20.54 -61.68 5.70
N ASN A 644 19.75 -61.64 4.64
CA ASN A 644 18.98 -60.52 4.12
C ASN A 644 17.79 -60.14 5.03
N LEU A 645 17.68 -58.85 5.40
CA LEU A 645 16.39 -58.24 5.75
C LEU A 645 16.31 -56.83 5.15
N ALA A 646 15.28 -56.68 4.29
CA ALA A 646 14.61 -55.47 3.81
C ALA A 646 15.36 -54.12 3.89
N ILE A 647 15.61 -53.53 2.72
CA ILE A 647 15.96 -52.11 2.56
C ILE A 647 14.79 -51.27 3.11
N PRO A 648 14.98 -50.46 4.17
CA PRO A 648 14.07 -49.37 4.46
C PRO A 648 14.34 -48.28 3.42
N ILE A 649 13.27 -47.83 2.75
CA ILE A 649 13.26 -46.65 1.91
C ILE A 649 13.77 -45.48 2.76
N MET A 650 14.96 -44.97 2.45
CA MET A 650 15.44 -43.70 3.00
C MET A 650 14.48 -42.60 2.51
N PRO A 651 13.97 -41.71 3.38
CA PRO A 651 13.32 -40.50 2.92
C PRO A 651 14.34 -39.68 2.13
N GLU A 652 13.94 -39.16 0.96
CA GLU A 652 14.74 -38.23 0.17
C GLU A 652 15.23 -37.10 1.09
N LEU A 653 16.55 -36.91 1.14
CA LEU A 653 17.16 -35.75 1.77
C LEU A 653 16.62 -34.51 1.07
N ASP A 654 15.74 -33.78 1.76
CA ASP A 654 15.26 -32.47 1.37
C ASP A 654 16.48 -31.53 1.29
N THR A 655 17.06 -31.36 0.10
CA THR A 655 18.20 -30.47 -0.11
C THR A 655 17.74 -29.03 0.04
N GLN A 656 17.73 -28.54 1.28
CA GLN A 656 17.38 -27.15 1.55
C GLN A 656 18.42 -26.20 0.95
N PRO A 657 18.00 -25.09 0.32
CA PRO A 657 18.91 -24.13 -0.28
C PRO A 657 19.78 -23.46 0.80
N ILE A 658 21.11 -23.48 0.61
CA ILE A 658 22.06 -22.79 1.49
C ILE A 658 22.21 -21.34 1.03
N PHE A 659 21.80 -20.38 1.87
CA PHE A 659 21.95 -18.96 1.61
C PHE A 659 23.25 -18.40 2.22
N LYS A 660 24.11 -17.83 1.38
CA LYS A 660 25.30 -17.10 1.84
C LYS A 660 24.91 -15.67 2.20
N VAL A 661 24.99 -15.33 3.48
CA VAL A 661 24.64 -14.00 4.01
C VAL A 661 25.81 -13.38 4.77
N ASP A 662 25.83 -12.06 4.87
CA ASP A 662 26.84 -11.36 5.68
C ASP A 662 26.57 -11.52 7.20
N ARG A 663 27.51 -11.04 8.03
CA ARG A 663 27.37 -11.15 9.50
C ARG A 663 26.17 -10.37 10.05
N ARG A 664 25.76 -9.29 9.38
CA ARG A 664 24.65 -8.43 9.78
C ARG A 664 23.33 -9.18 9.60
N ALA A 665 23.11 -9.74 8.41
CA ALA A 665 21.96 -10.57 8.08
C ALA A 665 21.93 -11.87 8.89
N LEU A 666 23.09 -12.51 9.12
CA LEU A 666 23.15 -13.71 9.96
C LEU A 666 22.70 -13.44 11.40
N ARG A 667 23.04 -12.28 11.97
CA ARG A 667 22.57 -11.87 13.30
C ARG A 667 21.05 -11.75 13.31
N VAL A 668 20.48 -11.11 12.29
CA VAL A 668 19.03 -10.97 12.14
C VAL A 668 18.35 -12.34 12.08
N PHE A 669 18.79 -13.25 11.22
CA PHE A 669 18.19 -14.58 11.11
C PHE A 669 18.32 -15.42 12.39
N LYS A 670 19.45 -15.31 13.11
CA LYS A 670 19.61 -15.95 14.43
C LYS A 670 18.65 -15.40 15.48
N THR A 671 18.27 -14.13 15.36
CA THR A 671 17.30 -13.48 16.23
C THR A 671 15.85 -13.82 15.85
N ILE A 672 15.52 -13.90 14.55
CA ILE A 672 14.18 -14.28 14.06
C ILE A 672 13.89 -15.76 14.36
N PHE A 673 14.81 -16.64 13.98
CA PHE A 673 14.71 -18.09 14.20
C PHE A 673 15.38 -18.48 15.50
N PHE A 674 15.09 -17.72 16.55
CA PHE A 674 15.69 -17.92 17.85
C PHE A 674 15.21 -19.23 18.48
N THR A 675 16.14 -20.12 18.82
CA THR A 675 15.84 -21.33 19.60
C THR A 675 15.91 -21.00 21.10
N PRO A 676 14.79 -21.01 21.83
CA PRO A 676 14.80 -20.65 23.24
C PRO A 676 15.56 -21.68 24.08
N SER A 677 16.57 -21.22 24.83
CA SER A 677 17.21 -21.98 25.92
C SER A 677 16.89 -21.32 27.27
N ALA A 678 17.08 -22.04 28.37
CA ALA A 678 16.81 -21.55 29.73
C ALA A 678 17.58 -20.25 30.09
N SER A 679 18.63 -19.91 29.34
CA SER A 679 19.53 -18.77 29.60
C SER A 679 19.48 -17.65 28.55
N SER A 680 18.62 -17.71 27.53
CA SER A 680 18.66 -16.79 26.39
C SER A 680 17.33 -16.07 26.18
N GLN A 681 17.39 -14.78 25.83
CA GLN A 681 16.23 -13.97 25.42
C GLN A 681 16.29 -13.65 23.92
N PRO A 682 15.13 -13.57 23.24
CA PRO A 682 15.08 -13.04 21.87
C PRO A 682 15.52 -11.57 21.87
N GLY A 683 16.41 -11.20 20.95
CA GLY A 683 16.87 -9.82 20.78
C GLY A 683 15.90 -8.98 19.94
N GLU A 684 15.98 -7.66 20.07
CA GLU A 684 15.28 -6.74 19.16
C GLU A 684 16.01 -6.61 17.83
N ILE A 685 15.25 -6.37 16.75
CA ILE A 685 15.79 -6.22 15.39
C ILE A 685 15.37 -4.86 14.85
N ALA A 686 16.35 -4.05 14.45
CA ALA A 686 16.05 -2.81 13.73
C ALA A 686 15.43 -3.15 12.36
N TRP A 687 14.33 -2.49 11.99
CA TRP A 687 13.63 -2.76 10.72
C TRP A 687 14.55 -2.65 9.49
N ALA A 688 15.47 -1.69 9.48
CA ALA A 688 16.47 -1.56 8.41
C ALA A 688 17.40 -2.78 8.30
N ASP A 689 17.71 -3.43 9.41
CA ASP A 689 18.50 -4.67 9.43
C ASP A 689 17.68 -5.86 8.93
N PHE A 690 16.38 -5.91 9.26
CA PHE A 690 15.45 -6.90 8.74
C PHE A 690 15.32 -6.84 7.21
N VAL A 691 15.06 -5.65 6.67
CA VAL A 691 14.97 -5.43 5.21
C VAL A 691 16.29 -5.79 4.54
N HIS A 692 17.43 -5.41 5.13
CA HIS A 692 18.74 -5.79 4.62
C HIS A 692 18.94 -7.32 4.59
N ALA A 693 18.53 -8.02 5.65
CA ALA A 693 18.67 -9.47 5.75
C ALA A 693 17.88 -10.20 4.65
N LEU A 694 16.63 -9.80 4.40
CA LEU A 694 15.82 -10.36 3.32
C LEU A 694 16.36 -10.01 1.93
N CYS A 695 16.81 -8.77 1.72
CA CYS A 695 17.47 -8.40 0.47
C CYS A 695 18.74 -9.23 0.21
N SER A 696 19.46 -9.61 1.27
CA SER A 696 20.66 -10.45 1.17
C SER A 696 20.36 -11.91 0.79
N THR A 697 19.11 -12.37 0.95
CA THR A 697 18.66 -13.73 0.59
C THR A 697 17.90 -13.78 -0.74
N GLY A 698 17.91 -12.70 -1.52
CA GLY A 698 17.33 -12.67 -2.87
C GLY A 698 15.94 -12.04 -2.97
N PHE A 699 15.46 -11.38 -1.93
CA PHE A 699 14.26 -10.55 -2.01
C PHE A 699 14.58 -9.15 -2.55
N SER A 700 13.61 -8.53 -3.21
CA SER A 700 13.53 -7.09 -3.45
C SER A 700 12.59 -6.47 -2.42
N ALA A 701 12.98 -5.33 -1.87
CA ALA A 701 12.17 -4.57 -0.94
C ALA A 701 11.68 -3.27 -1.62
N GLU A 702 10.37 -3.09 -1.64
CA GLU A 702 9.70 -1.87 -2.11
C GLU A 702 8.94 -1.26 -0.92
N LYS A 703 9.35 -0.06 -0.48
CA LYS A 703 8.53 0.72 0.46
C LYS A 703 7.34 1.26 -0.31
N LEU A 704 6.13 0.93 0.13
CA LEU A 704 4.90 1.44 -0.46
C LEU A 704 4.52 2.76 0.23
N TYR A 705 3.49 2.74 1.07
CA TYR A 705 3.01 3.88 1.84
C TYR A 705 3.08 3.60 3.34
N GLY A 706 3.31 4.64 4.13
CA GLY A 706 3.41 4.54 5.59
C GLY A 706 4.47 3.50 6.01
N SER A 707 4.06 2.55 6.85
CA SER A 707 4.91 1.45 7.34
C SER A 707 4.89 0.19 6.47
N VAL A 708 4.19 0.20 5.32
CA VAL A 708 4.05 -1.00 4.47
C VAL A 708 5.27 -1.19 3.57
N TRP A 709 5.81 -2.40 3.61
CA TRP A 709 6.88 -2.85 2.73
C TRP A 709 6.43 -4.10 1.97
N LYS A 710 6.60 -4.09 0.65
CA LYS A 710 6.47 -5.28 -0.18
C LYS A 710 7.83 -5.94 -0.32
N LEU A 711 7.90 -7.21 0.06
CA LEU A 711 9.08 -8.05 -0.08
C LEU A 711 8.75 -9.14 -1.09
N SER A 712 9.28 -9.01 -2.31
CA SER A 712 9.06 -9.96 -3.39
C SER A 712 10.35 -10.68 -3.74
N ARG A 713 10.29 -11.96 -4.08
CA ARG A 713 11.46 -12.67 -4.58
C ARG A 713 11.90 -12.05 -5.90
N LYS A 714 13.19 -11.80 -6.09
CA LYS A 714 13.71 -11.36 -7.40
C LYS A 714 13.53 -12.51 -8.38
N THR A 715 12.68 -12.33 -9.39
CA THR A 715 12.49 -13.28 -10.47
C THR A 715 13.69 -13.20 -11.41
N GLU A 716 14.75 -13.93 -11.08
CA GLU A 716 15.76 -14.40 -12.02
C GLU A 716 16.23 -15.80 -11.55
N GLU A 717 16.11 -16.78 -12.46
CA GLU A 717 16.81 -18.08 -12.47
C GLU A 717 16.56 -19.11 -11.35
N TRP A 718 15.34 -19.67 -11.26
CA TRP A 718 15.14 -21.03 -10.69
C TRP A 718 14.38 -21.99 -11.62
N ARG A 719 14.18 -21.62 -12.90
CA ARG A 719 13.61 -22.53 -13.91
C ARG A 719 14.63 -23.50 -14.54
N LEU A 720 15.86 -23.58 -14.01
CA LEU A 720 16.92 -24.45 -14.56
C LEU A 720 17.59 -25.38 -13.53
N LEU A 721 16.95 -25.66 -12.39
CA LEU A 721 17.39 -26.73 -11.48
C LEU A 721 16.19 -27.49 -10.89
N LEU A 722 15.37 -28.06 -11.77
CA LEU A 722 14.63 -29.31 -11.54
C LEU A 722 14.96 -30.27 -12.67
#